data_AF-A0AAV5AD39-F1
#
_entry.id   AF-A0AAV5AD39-F1
#
_cell.length_a   1.000
_cell.length_b   1.000
_cell.length_c   1.000
_cell.angle_alpha   90.00
_cell.angle_beta   90.00
_cell.angle_gamma   90.00
#
_symmetry.space_group_name_H-M   'P 1'
#
loop_
_entity.id
_entity.type
_entity.pdbx_description
1 polymer ?
#
loop_
_entity_poly.entity_id
_entity_poly.type
_entity_poly.pdbx_seq_one_letter_code
_entity_poly.pdbx_strand_id
1 'polypeptide(L)'
;MNLKTGVTIALLFALLNKVAGVYGLIAVFTGGSAAQLSMYIYSVFALIALTWGLKAVGDEDPKRVLYFAHMFFLDHLFSTCWTVFFGVVWWVYTPHDGKRVANSDAQRAMMGGASGNEGHNMTEAERTAAALGIWNKEKSFAAAVLIIGWLIKAILDEDDEQEDSAFQNFYSQPQQHIPHSSIASWSDFIPAPKQKSNFSEDVDEVLFDEDEVVIGGGIESGAHSKMGTEETTSVSTNGDEREDTTYRIRTGRINILGSASVAELRKTIKAEKIHQTEHVDADQITLWKLSNPILRGRTRDAINEFFQKIKEINFPNPESEEALNGTGPVQYLLSTKLLSDYWMEHPEPRYLHIIVQVPPRSVDNETHAFRGTKRKLDALVEPSPSSFANPDLFQVLIANAVQCNRPFEYDILPIALLQQEFADFRNDCTQEPSAMTIQLLEDLTVAACKWYEREEHRRDAIKDAIFNTTNLSVSPGVIKGTTRTTDGSSEPVIIPAIIRKCKNNDGCALFQAIGYYTNFVHERLDLEEYTLFPSILMTDIGGKVIVEPLTLVYDLTVHWMDDEARHKIAATLDAVLKTVARLDRYYLSVKSTPTEIQTEYPFWTAFVNSTGSRTHFTYIGRVAGKLIYLRQYSETVHRFLANLKHAPLLLAVNDVGGGWKMVVMEYSQYTRLDSSALRLNDESRRTIKQQVQEIVKKLHAQELVHGDIRQVNILVDKKTLDNLKNILIHLVDFNWARQAGIAKYPLRINTRSIRRPSDVAGGTLITKSHDLAMIDFLFYSV
;
A
#
# COMPACT_ATOMS: atom_id res chain seq x y z
N MET A 1 6.75 -12.39 16.01
CA MET A 1 7.10 -13.20 17.20
C MET A 1 8.61 -13.49 17.14
N ASN A 2 9.36 -13.38 18.24
CA ASN A 2 10.79 -13.76 18.24
C ASN A 2 10.90 -15.29 18.29
N LEU A 3 11.88 -15.88 17.58
CA LEU A 3 12.11 -17.33 17.48
C LEU A 3 12.20 -18.00 18.85
N LYS A 4 12.92 -17.37 19.80
CA LYS A 4 12.99 -17.85 21.19
C LYS A 4 11.61 -18.00 21.83
N THR A 5 10.75 -17.00 21.65
CA THR A 5 9.39 -17.00 22.19
C THR A 5 8.55 -18.09 21.53
N GLY A 6 8.69 -18.27 20.20
CA GLY A 6 8.01 -19.34 19.46
C GLY A 6 8.39 -20.73 19.96
N VAL A 7 9.68 -21.03 20.03
CA VAL A 7 10.20 -22.31 20.52
C VAL A 7 9.79 -22.54 21.97
N THR A 8 9.84 -21.51 22.83
CA THR A 8 9.42 -21.62 24.24
C THR A 8 7.94 -22.00 24.34
N ILE A 9 7.06 -21.38 23.55
CA ILE A 9 5.63 -21.71 23.54
C ILE A 9 5.41 -23.16 23.09
N ALA A 10 6.08 -23.60 22.02
CA ALA A 10 5.98 -24.97 21.53
C ALA A 10 6.41 -26.00 22.61
N LEU A 11 7.50 -25.73 23.31
CA LEU A 11 7.99 -26.60 24.39
C LEU A 11 7.08 -26.61 25.62
N LEU A 12 6.39 -25.51 25.93
CA LEU A 12 5.39 -25.48 27.00
C LEU A 12 4.17 -26.36 26.68
N PHE A 13 3.69 -26.37 25.43
CA PHE A 13 2.64 -27.30 25.00
C PHE A 13 3.10 -28.76 25.06
N ALA A 14 4.33 -29.04 24.63
CA ALA A 14 4.92 -30.38 24.74
C ALA A 14 5.03 -30.83 26.21
N LEU A 15 5.41 -29.92 27.11
CA LEU A 15 5.50 -30.18 28.55
C LEU A 15 4.13 -30.51 29.14
N LEU A 16 3.08 -29.73 28.84
CA LEU A 16 1.72 -30.01 29.28
C LEU A 16 1.25 -31.41 28.84
N ASN A 17 1.53 -31.79 27.59
CA ASN A 17 1.18 -33.11 27.07
C ASN A 17 1.88 -34.25 27.84
N LYS A 18 3.16 -34.08 28.23
CA LYS A 18 3.90 -35.11 28.97
C LYS A 18 3.56 -35.18 30.45
N VAL A 19 3.11 -34.08 31.06
CA VAL A 19 2.64 -34.06 32.46
C VAL A 19 1.41 -34.97 32.64
N ALA A 20 0.53 -35.07 31.63
CA ALA A 20 -0.58 -36.03 31.66
C ALA A 20 -0.11 -37.49 31.78
N GLY A 21 1.06 -37.83 31.22
CA GLY A 21 1.68 -39.15 31.36
C GLY A 21 2.18 -39.47 32.77
N VAL A 22 2.54 -38.46 33.57
CA VAL A 22 2.96 -38.64 34.98
C VAL A 22 1.78 -39.09 35.84
N TYR A 23 0.58 -38.53 35.61
CA TYR A 23 -0.64 -39.00 36.27
C TYR A 23 -0.99 -40.45 35.89
N GLY A 24 -0.58 -40.89 34.70
CA GLY A 24 -0.71 -42.27 34.24
C GLY A 24 0.12 -43.29 35.04
N LEU A 25 1.18 -42.88 35.74
CA LEU A 25 1.94 -43.79 36.63
C LEU A 25 1.11 -44.31 37.80
N ILE A 26 0.02 -43.63 38.16
CA ILE A 26 -0.92 -44.13 39.17
C ILE A 26 -1.62 -45.42 38.66
N ALA A 27 -1.77 -45.59 37.34
CA ALA A 27 -2.35 -46.79 36.74
C ALA A 27 -1.52 -48.07 36.98
N VAL A 28 -0.24 -47.92 37.32
CA VAL A 28 0.66 -49.03 37.70
C VAL A 28 0.18 -49.71 38.99
N PHE A 29 -0.48 -48.96 39.87
CA PHE A 29 -1.05 -49.48 41.12
C PHE A 29 -2.50 -49.97 40.96
N THR A 30 -3.10 -49.82 39.78
CA THR A 30 -4.50 -50.19 39.50
C THR A 30 -4.65 -51.28 38.43
N GLY A 31 -3.57 -51.96 38.03
CA GLY A 31 -3.62 -53.10 37.10
C GLY A 31 -3.31 -52.79 35.62
N GLY A 32 -2.53 -51.75 35.33
CA GLY A 32 -2.07 -51.44 33.96
C GLY A 32 -1.16 -52.52 33.34
N SER A 33 -1.11 -52.57 32.01
CA SER A 33 -0.27 -53.51 31.26
C SER A 33 1.22 -53.12 31.24
N ALA A 34 2.12 -54.08 30.98
CA ALA A 34 3.55 -53.80 30.84
C ALA A 34 3.87 -52.75 29.76
N ALA A 35 3.08 -52.70 28.70
CA ALA A 35 3.16 -51.70 27.64
C ALA A 35 2.75 -50.29 28.12
N GLN A 36 1.71 -50.20 28.96
CA GLN A 36 1.32 -48.93 29.57
C GLN A 36 2.41 -48.43 30.54
N LEU A 37 2.97 -49.32 31.36
CA LEU A 37 4.06 -48.99 32.28
C LEU A 37 5.30 -48.44 31.54
N SER A 38 5.73 -49.07 30.46
CA SER A 38 6.89 -48.61 29.70
C SER A 38 6.65 -47.26 29.00
N MET A 39 5.43 -47.00 28.52
CA MET A 39 5.04 -45.69 27.97
C MET A 39 5.13 -44.59 29.04
N TYR A 40 4.67 -44.85 30.27
CA TYR A 40 4.72 -43.87 31.35
C TYR A 40 6.14 -43.61 31.86
N ILE A 41 6.97 -44.65 31.98
CA ILE A 41 8.41 -44.49 32.31
C ILE A 41 9.11 -43.62 31.27
N TYR A 42 8.87 -43.88 29.99
CA TYR A 42 9.37 -43.07 28.89
C TYR A 42 8.91 -41.59 28.99
N SER A 43 7.63 -41.35 29.31
CA SER A 43 7.09 -39.99 29.46
C SER A 43 7.78 -39.19 30.56
N VAL A 44 8.28 -39.85 31.62
CA VAL A 44 9.08 -39.19 32.67
C VAL A 44 10.46 -38.78 32.15
N PHE A 45 11.15 -39.66 31.40
CA PHE A 45 12.43 -39.30 30.79
C PHE A 45 12.28 -38.17 29.77
N ALA A 46 11.22 -38.20 28.96
CA ALA A 46 10.88 -37.12 28.04
C ALA A 46 10.62 -35.80 28.78
N LEU A 47 9.93 -35.82 29.92
CA LEU A 47 9.69 -34.63 30.73
C LEU A 47 11.01 -34.01 31.23
N ILE A 48 11.95 -34.84 31.69
CA ILE A 48 13.29 -34.37 32.10
C ILE A 48 14.01 -33.71 30.91
N ALA A 49 14.00 -34.34 29.73
CA ALA A 49 14.58 -33.78 28.52
C ALA A 49 13.93 -32.44 28.12
N LEU A 50 12.60 -32.33 28.20
CA LEU A 50 11.86 -31.09 27.92
C LEU A 50 12.23 -29.95 28.88
N THR A 51 12.34 -30.24 30.18
CA THR A 51 12.78 -29.22 31.16
C THR A 51 14.21 -28.75 30.91
N TRP A 52 15.09 -29.67 30.46
CA TRP A 52 16.44 -29.32 30.04
C TRP A 52 16.46 -28.47 28.75
N GLY A 53 15.62 -28.81 27.77
CA GLY A 53 15.45 -28.06 26.53
C GLY A 53 14.91 -26.65 26.74
N LEU A 54 13.89 -26.49 27.58
CA LEU A 54 13.36 -25.18 27.98
C LEU A 54 14.44 -24.30 28.59
N LYS A 55 15.31 -24.88 29.44
CA LYS A 55 16.46 -24.15 30.00
C LYS A 55 17.49 -23.79 28.93
N ALA A 56 17.83 -24.72 28.03
CA ALA A 56 18.77 -24.48 26.94
C ALA A 56 18.31 -23.37 25.98
N VAL A 57 17.02 -23.33 25.64
CA VAL A 57 16.41 -22.27 24.83
C VAL A 57 16.37 -20.95 25.59
N GLY A 58 16.11 -20.98 26.90
CA GLY A 58 16.16 -19.82 27.78
C GLY A 58 17.55 -19.17 27.86
N ASP A 59 18.58 -20.01 28.00
CA ASP A 59 20.00 -19.63 28.10
C ASP A 59 20.63 -19.27 26.74
N GLU A 60 19.91 -19.47 25.62
CA GLU A 60 20.37 -19.23 24.24
C GLU A 60 21.69 -20.00 23.90
N ASP A 61 21.87 -21.20 24.45
CA ASP A 61 23.04 -22.05 24.17
C ASP A 61 22.81 -22.92 22.91
N PRO A 62 23.44 -22.59 21.77
CA PRO A 62 23.15 -23.26 20.50
C PRO A 62 23.51 -24.75 20.50
N LYS A 63 24.53 -25.17 21.26
CA LYS A 63 24.94 -26.58 21.31
C LYS A 63 23.92 -27.41 22.08
N ARG A 64 23.46 -26.90 23.22
CA ARG A 64 22.45 -27.58 24.04
C ARG A 64 21.10 -27.63 23.33
N VAL A 65 20.72 -26.55 22.64
CA VAL A 65 19.50 -26.51 21.82
C VAL A 65 19.56 -27.54 20.69
N LEU A 66 20.71 -27.69 20.01
CA LEU A 66 20.86 -28.70 18.96
C LEU A 66 20.75 -30.14 19.50
N TYR A 67 21.41 -30.46 20.61
CA TYR A 67 21.27 -31.77 21.24
C TYR A 67 19.83 -32.05 21.70
N PHE A 68 19.16 -31.01 22.20
CA PHE A 68 17.77 -31.11 22.60
C PHE A 68 16.84 -31.34 21.40
N ALA A 69 17.08 -30.70 20.25
CA ALA A 69 16.31 -30.94 19.03
C ALA A 69 16.35 -32.42 18.61
N HIS A 70 17.51 -33.07 18.68
CA HIS A 70 17.62 -34.51 18.41
C HIS A 70 16.84 -35.37 19.41
N MET A 71 16.84 -35.00 20.71
CA MET A 71 16.04 -35.69 21.72
C MET A 71 14.54 -35.47 21.51
N PHE A 72 14.14 -34.28 21.07
CA PHE A 72 12.75 -33.95 20.75
C PHE A 72 12.25 -34.74 19.53
N PHE A 73 13.09 -34.90 18.51
CA PHE A 73 12.81 -35.77 17.36
C PHE A 73 12.68 -37.25 17.78
N LEU A 74 13.59 -37.75 18.62
CA LEU A 74 13.47 -39.10 19.19
C LEU A 74 12.17 -39.26 20.00
N ASP A 75 11.76 -38.24 20.74
CA ASP A 75 10.48 -38.24 21.46
C ASP A 75 9.28 -38.37 20.52
N HIS A 76 9.34 -37.71 19.36
CA HIS A 76 8.33 -37.88 18.33
C HIS A 76 8.25 -39.35 17.89
N LEU A 77 9.38 -39.95 17.51
CA LEU A 77 9.43 -41.33 17.00
C LEU A 77 8.86 -42.35 18.00
N PHE A 78 9.30 -42.29 19.26
CA PHE A 78 8.80 -43.20 20.30
C PHE A 78 7.30 -43.00 20.58
N SER A 79 6.83 -41.75 20.60
CA SER A 79 5.41 -41.45 20.79
C SER A 79 4.56 -41.96 19.62
N THR A 80 5.09 -41.91 18.39
CA THR A 80 4.45 -42.48 17.20
C THR A 80 4.38 -44.01 17.30
N CYS A 81 5.45 -44.70 17.71
CA CYS A 81 5.42 -46.15 17.92
C CYS A 81 4.34 -46.56 18.92
N TRP A 82 4.20 -45.83 20.04
CA TRP A 82 3.15 -46.09 21.02
C TRP A 82 1.74 -45.82 20.47
N THR A 83 1.57 -44.74 19.70
CA THR A 83 0.30 -44.39 19.07
C THR A 83 -0.16 -45.48 18.10
N VAL A 84 0.76 -46.00 17.28
CA VAL A 84 0.49 -47.12 16.37
C VAL A 84 0.17 -48.40 17.16
N PHE A 85 0.98 -48.74 18.17
CA PHE A 85 0.77 -49.92 18.99
C PHE A 85 -0.61 -49.93 19.67
N PHE A 86 -0.96 -48.86 20.40
CA PHE A 86 -2.26 -48.77 21.07
C PHE A 86 -3.41 -48.62 20.08
N GLY A 87 -3.19 -47.94 18.95
CA GLY A 87 -4.14 -47.88 17.84
C GLY A 87 -4.50 -49.28 17.34
N VAL A 88 -3.51 -50.13 17.06
CA VAL A 88 -3.72 -51.52 16.62
C VAL A 88 -4.38 -52.35 17.71
N VAL A 89 -3.92 -52.25 18.96
CA VAL A 89 -4.53 -52.96 20.10
C VAL A 89 -6.01 -52.60 20.25
N TRP A 90 -6.34 -51.31 20.13
CA TRP A 90 -7.72 -50.83 20.21
C TRP A 90 -8.56 -51.29 19.02
N TRP A 91 -8.06 -51.17 17.78
CA TRP A 91 -8.84 -51.45 16.57
C TRP A 91 -9.01 -52.93 16.22
N VAL A 92 -8.00 -53.74 16.53
CA VAL A 92 -7.92 -55.13 16.06
C VAL A 92 -8.18 -56.11 17.19
N TYR A 93 -7.65 -55.84 18.38
CA TYR A 93 -7.61 -56.82 19.47
C TYR A 93 -8.62 -56.54 20.59
N THR A 94 -9.23 -55.34 20.63
CA THR A 94 -10.23 -54.99 21.65
C THR A 94 -11.64 -55.28 21.11
N PRO A 95 -12.44 -56.14 21.78
CA PRO A 95 -13.81 -56.40 21.35
C PRO A 95 -14.68 -55.13 21.48
N HIS A 96 -15.27 -54.68 20.37
CA HIS A 96 -16.22 -53.56 20.36
C HIS A 96 -17.66 -54.01 20.61
N ASP A 97 -17.84 -54.96 21.52
CA ASP A 97 -19.14 -55.58 21.86
C ASP A 97 -19.94 -54.75 22.87
N GLY A 98 -19.41 -53.60 23.29
CA GLY A 98 -20.02 -52.66 24.25
C GLY A 98 -19.97 -53.12 25.70
N LYS A 99 -19.14 -54.11 26.05
CA LYS A 99 -19.07 -54.61 27.44
C LYS A 99 -18.42 -53.55 28.32
N ARG A 100 -19.01 -53.32 29.49
CA ARG A 100 -18.35 -52.50 30.52
C ARG A 100 -17.26 -53.35 31.15
N VAL A 101 -16.00 -53.01 30.89
CA VAL A 101 -14.84 -53.63 31.54
C VAL A 101 -14.45 -52.73 32.71
N ALA A 102 -14.48 -53.27 33.92
CA ALA A 102 -13.99 -52.59 35.11
C ALA A 102 -12.46 -52.69 35.15
N ASN A 103 -11.77 -51.55 35.15
CA ASN A 103 -10.30 -51.49 35.19
C ASN A 103 -9.77 -51.24 36.62
N SER A 104 -10.64 -51.22 37.64
CA SER A 104 -10.26 -51.11 39.06
C SER A 104 -11.33 -51.71 39.97
N ASP A 105 -10.95 -52.07 41.20
CA ASP A 105 -11.90 -52.57 42.21
C ASP A 105 -12.96 -51.52 42.59
N ALA A 106 -12.61 -50.23 42.53
CA ALA A 106 -13.56 -49.13 42.72
C ALA A 106 -14.59 -49.05 41.57
N GLN A 107 -14.17 -49.23 40.31
CA GLN A 107 -15.09 -49.34 39.18
C GLN A 107 -15.94 -50.60 39.26
N ARG A 108 -15.37 -51.71 39.76
CA ARG A 108 -16.09 -52.97 39.97
C ARG A 108 -17.18 -52.83 41.04
N ALA A 109 -16.89 -52.13 42.14
CA ALA A 109 -17.85 -51.82 43.20
C ALA A 109 -18.96 -50.87 42.71
N MET A 110 -18.63 -49.85 41.91
CA MET A 110 -19.61 -48.96 41.28
C MET A 110 -20.49 -49.69 40.26
N MET A 111 -19.94 -50.67 39.55
CA MET A 111 -20.71 -51.54 38.64
C MET A 111 -21.62 -52.54 39.39
N GLY A 112 -21.22 -52.99 40.58
CA GLY A 112 -22.01 -53.90 41.42
C GLY A 112 -23.04 -53.21 42.33
N GLY A 113 -22.84 -51.94 42.69
CA GLY A 113 -23.74 -51.18 43.58
C GLY A 113 -25.01 -50.65 42.91
N ALA A 114 -25.11 -50.72 41.57
CA ALA A 114 -26.24 -50.24 40.79
C ALA A 114 -27.29 -51.32 40.48
N SER A 115 -27.30 -52.44 41.20
CA SER A 115 -28.30 -53.52 41.05
C SER A 115 -29.63 -53.21 41.76
N GLY A 116 -30.09 -51.97 41.71
CA GLY A 116 -31.31 -51.49 42.37
C GLY A 116 -32.35 -50.83 41.47
N ASN A 117 -32.13 -50.77 40.15
CA ASN A 117 -33.16 -50.29 39.22
C ASN A 117 -33.38 -51.30 38.10
N GLU A 118 -34.56 -51.91 38.15
CA GLU A 118 -35.19 -52.68 37.08
C GLU A 118 -35.24 -51.83 35.81
N GLY A 119 -34.35 -52.16 34.88
CA GLY A 119 -34.30 -51.59 33.55
C GLY A 119 -33.51 -52.54 32.66
N HIS A 120 -34.12 -53.68 32.34
CA HIS A 120 -33.64 -54.56 31.27
C HIS A 120 -33.63 -53.79 29.95
N ASN A 121 -32.59 -53.00 29.68
CA ASN A 121 -32.64 -52.14 28.50
C ASN A 121 -32.12 -52.81 27.22
N MET A 122 -31.29 -53.86 27.28
CA MET A 122 -30.94 -54.69 26.10
C MET A 122 -30.43 -56.07 26.55
N THR A 123 -30.79 -57.15 25.84
CA THR A 123 -30.13 -58.45 25.96
C THR A 123 -28.65 -58.38 25.54
N GLU A 124 -27.81 -59.35 25.92
CA GLU A 124 -26.38 -59.35 25.53
C GLU A 124 -26.19 -59.33 24.01
N ALA A 125 -27.08 -60.02 23.28
CA ALA A 125 -27.12 -60.04 21.82
C ALA A 125 -27.50 -58.67 21.24
N GLU A 126 -28.54 -58.03 21.76
CA GLU A 126 -28.98 -56.70 21.31
C GLU A 126 -27.95 -55.61 21.60
N ARG A 127 -27.32 -55.64 22.77
CA ARG A 127 -26.23 -54.71 23.14
C ARG A 127 -25.03 -54.85 22.20
N THR A 128 -24.64 -56.09 21.90
CA THR A 128 -23.53 -56.38 20.98
C THR A 128 -23.86 -55.91 19.57
N ALA A 129 -25.09 -56.14 19.10
CA ALA A 129 -25.55 -55.68 17.78
C ALA A 129 -25.57 -54.15 17.68
N ALA A 130 -26.06 -53.44 18.71
CA ALA A 130 -26.07 -51.98 18.73
C ALA A 130 -24.66 -51.38 18.84
N ALA A 131 -23.79 -51.94 19.68
CA ALA A 131 -22.40 -51.50 19.82
C ALA A 131 -21.61 -51.70 18.53
N LEU A 132 -21.77 -52.85 17.85
CA LEU A 132 -21.17 -53.11 16.55
C LEU A 132 -21.74 -52.21 15.45
N GLY A 133 -23.04 -51.87 15.52
CA GLY A 133 -23.67 -50.92 14.61
C GLY A 133 -23.05 -49.52 14.70
N ILE A 134 -22.84 -49.02 15.92
CA ILE A 134 -22.15 -47.74 16.17
C ILE A 134 -20.69 -47.83 15.73
N TRP A 135 -19.98 -48.89 16.12
CA TRP A 135 -18.58 -49.10 15.73
C TRP A 135 -18.40 -49.12 14.21
N ASN A 136 -19.23 -49.85 13.48
CA ASN A 136 -19.14 -49.92 12.02
C ASN A 136 -19.41 -48.58 11.33
N LYS A 137 -20.27 -47.74 11.92
CA LYS A 137 -20.54 -46.40 11.42
C LYS A 137 -19.39 -45.43 11.70
N GLU A 138 -18.83 -45.46 12.90
CA GLU A 138 -17.88 -44.44 13.38
C GLU A 138 -16.40 -44.81 13.12
N LYS A 139 -16.07 -46.09 12.91
CA LYS A 139 -14.67 -46.53 12.76
C LYS A 139 -13.92 -45.81 11.64
N SER A 140 -14.55 -45.55 10.50
CA SER A 140 -13.85 -44.89 9.38
C SER A 140 -13.56 -43.42 9.71
N PHE A 141 -14.48 -42.73 10.38
CA PHE A 141 -14.29 -41.35 10.81
C PHE A 141 -13.22 -41.24 11.90
N ALA A 142 -13.27 -42.09 12.92
CA ALA A 142 -12.28 -42.11 13.99
C ALA A 142 -10.88 -42.45 13.47
N ALA A 143 -10.76 -43.38 12.51
CA ALA A 143 -9.49 -43.68 11.84
C ALA A 143 -8.99 -42.48 11.03
N ALA A 144 -9.87 -41.79 10.29
CA ALA A 144 -9.51 -40.59 9.54
C ALA A 144 -9.00 -39.46 10.46
N VAL A 145 -9.65 -39.23 11.61
CA VAL A 145 -9.21 -38.22 12.58
C VAL A 145 -7.82 -38.55 13.13
N LEU A 146 -7.54 -39.83 13.45
CA LEU A 146 -6.23 -40.25 13.93
C LEU A 146 -5.15 -40.14 12.85
N ILE A 147 -5.45 -40.57 11.62
CA ILE A 147 -4.51 -40.51 10.49
C ILE A 147 -4.24 -39.06 10.10
N ILE A 148 -5.27 -38.22 9.96
CA ILE A 148 -5.12 -36.80 9.62
C ILE A 148 -4.41 -36.05 10.75
N GLY A 149 -4.77 -36.30 12.01
CA GLY A 149 -4.08 -35.71 13.16
C GLY A 149 -2.59 -36.09 13.22
N TRP A 150 -2.26 -37.33 12.87
CA TRP A 150 -0.87 -37.79 12.76
C TRP A 150 -0.16 -37.21 11.53
N LEU A 151 -0.82 -37.14 10.36
CA LEU A 151 -0.26 -36.58 9.13
C LEU A 151 0.02 -35.08 9.25
N ILE A 152 -0.88 -34.31 9.88
CA ILE A 152 -0.62 -32.89 10.18
C ILE A 152 0.66 -32.76 11.02
N LYS A 153 0.88 -33.66 11.97
CA LYS A 153 2.08 -33.68 12.79
C LYS A 153 3.35 -34.05 11.99
N ALA A 154 3.23 -34.94 11.00
CA ALA A 154 4.35 -35.37 10.15
C ALA A 154 4.69 -34.35 9.04
N ILE A 155 3.68 -33.71 8.44
CA ILE A 155 3.85 -32.67 7.41
C ILE A 155 4.56 -31.45 8.01
N LEU A 156 4.23 -31.09 9.25
CA LEU A 156 4.93 -30.03 9.98
C LEU A 156 6.41 -30.36 10.28
N ASP A 157 6.78 -31.64 10.36
CA ASP A 157 8.17 -32.07 10.57
C ASP A 157 8.94 -32.22 9.23
N GLU A 158 8.26 -32.48 8.09
CA GLU A 158 8.86 -32.54 6.73
C GLU A 158 9.15 -31.15 6.14
N ASP A 159 8.32 -30.15 6.48
CA ASP A 159 8.56 -28.75 6.08
C ASP A 159 9.86 -28.20 6.72
N ASP A 160 10.26 -28.68 7.90
CA ASP A 160 11.52 -28.29 8.57
C ASP A 160 12.77 -28.85 7.82
N GLU A 161 12.72 -30.06 7.24
CA GLU A 161 13.84 -30.63 6.45
C GLU A 161 13.96 -30.01 5.04
N GLN A 162 12.84 -29.59 4.44
CA GLN A 162 12.85 -28.79 3.21
C GLN A 162 13.30 -27.35 3.47
N GLU A 163 12.97 -26.77 4.63
CA GLU A 163 13.52 -25.49 5.05
C GLU A 163 15.03 -25.58 5.28
N ASP A 164 15.60 -26.64 5.88
CA ASP A 164 17.05 -26.75 6.10
C ASP A 164 17.87 -26.90 4.80
N SER A 165 17.34 -27.63 3.82
CA SER A 165 17.96 -27.79 2.50
C SER A 165 17.72 -26.57 1.59
N ALA A 166 16.61 -25.84 1.75
CA ALA A 166 16.40 -24.52 1.18
C ALA A 166 17.29 -23.46 1.86
N PHE A 167 17.52 -23.53 3.17
CA PHE A 167 18.36 -22.64 3.96
C PHE A 167 19.84 -22.79 3.58
N GLN A 168 20.34 -24.02 3.42
CA GLN A 168 21.71 -24.24 2.91
C GLN A 168 21.88 -23.77 1.46
N ASN A 169 20.87 -23.95 0.59
CA ASN A 169 20.90 -23.40 -0.76
C ASN A 169 20.77 -21.86 -0.79
N PHE A 170 20.07 -21.26 0.17
CA PHE A 170 19.91 -19.81 0.31
C PHE A 170 21.24 -19.12 0.68
N TYR A 171 22.12 -19.79 1.43
CA TYR A 171 23.47 -19.29 1.73
C TYR A 171 24.53 -19.64 0.66
N SER A 172 24.21 -20.53 -0.28
CA SER A 172 25.15 -21.03 -1.30
C SER A 172 24.96 -20.39 -2.68
N GLN A 173 23.89 -19.60 -2.90
CA GLN A 173 23.71 -18.84 -4.13
C GLN A 173 24.31 -17.43 -4.02
N PRO A 174 25.05 -16.95 -5.04
CA PRO A 174 25.45 -15.56 -5.07
C PRO A 174 24.21 -14.69 -5.16
N GLN A 175 23.98 -13.85 -4.14
CA GLN A 175 22.86 -12.92 -4.06
C GLN A 175 22.71 -12.16 -5.38
N GLN A 176 21.65 -12.45 -6.14
CA GLN A 176 21.22 -11.56 -7.20
C GLN A 176 20.74 -10.26 -6.56
N HIS A 177 21.43 -9.18 -6.94
CA HIS A 177 21.20 -7.81 -6.52
C HIS A 177 19.75 -7.39 -6.77
N ILE A 178 18.98 -7.16 -5.68
CA ILE A 178 17.71 -6.42 -5.70
C ILE A 178 17.91 -5.14 -4.86
N PRO A 179 17.77 -3.93 -5.42
CA PRO A 179 17.97 -2.70 -4.67
C PRO A 179 16.74 -2.39 -3.81
N HIS A 180 16.83 -2.67 -2.51
CA HIS A 180 15.84 -2.23 -1.52
C HIS A 180 16.16 -0.79 -1.07
N SER A 181 15.24 0.16 -1.33
CA SER A 181 15.31 1.53 -0.77
C SER A 181 14.13 1.77 0.19
N SER A 182 14.41 1.75 1.49
CA SER A 182 13.52 2.25 2.53
C SER A 182 13.80 3.75 2.75
N ILE A 183 12.74 4.54 2.92
CA ILE A 183 12.73 6.02 3.06
C ILE A 183 13.02 6.69 1.72
N ALA A 184 12.08 7.52 1.25
CA ALA A 184 12.24 8.31 0.03
C ALA A 184 13.48 9.20 0.15
N SER A 185 14.53 8.79 -0.53
CA SER A 185 15.80 9.49 -0.69
C SER A 185 15.67 10.40 -1.89
N TRP A 186 15.87 11.72 -1.76
CA TRP A 186 15.79 12.72 -2.85
C TRP A 186 16.65 12.34 -4.06
N SER A 187 17.71 11.64 -3.74
CA SER A 187 18.58 10.86 -4.57
C SER A 187 17.94 9.81 -5.48
N ASP A 188 16.64 9.61 -5.47
CA ASP A 188 15.97 8.75 -6.43
C ASP A 188 15.27 9.59 -7.51
N PHE A 189 15.13 10.91 -7.31
CA PHE A 189 14.20 11.81 -8.00
C PHE A 189 14.85 12.64 -9.14
N ILE A 190 15.89 12.16 -9.83
CA ILE A 190 16.42 12.86 -11.03
C ILE A 190 16.73 11.81 -12.10
N PRO A 191 16.18 11.96 -13.31
CA PRO A 191 16.25 10.92 -14.34
C PRO A 191 17.66 10.79 -14.94
N ALA A 192 18.08 9.53 -15.17
CA ALA A 192 19.21 9.22 -16.05
C ALA A 192 18.75 9.29 -17.52
N PRO A 193 19.47 9.97 -18.42
CA PRO A 193 19.09 10.00 -19.84
C PRO A 193 19.34 8.63 -20.49
N LYS A 194 18.37 8.16 -21.28
CA LYS A 194 18.51 7.00 -22.15
C LYS A 194 19.58 7.28 -23.21
N GLN A 195 20.50 6.34 -23.41
CA GLN A 195 21.52 6.37 -24.46
C GLN A 195 20.89 6.64 -25.83
N LYS A 196 21.23 7.77 -26.45
CA LYS A 196 21.19 7.94 -27.90
C LYS A 196 22.63 7.86 -28.42
N SER A 197 22.84 6.96 -29.37
CA SER A 197 24.07 6.84 -30.15
C SER A 197 24.31 8.09 -30.98
N ASN A 198 25.58 8.49 -31.05
CA ASN A 198 26.20 9.62 -31.73
C ASN A 198 25.54 10.08 -33.05
N PHE A 199 25.38 11.39 -33.21
CA PHE A 199 25.88 12.16 -34.36
C PHE A 199 25.94 13.65 -33.98
N SER A 200 27.03 14.32 -34.35
CA SER A 200 27.36 15.73 -34.11
C SER A 200 26.93 16.61 -35.29
N GLU A 201 26.43 17.83 -35.03
CA GLU A 201 26.92 19.11 -35.57
C GLU A 201 26.05 20.30 -35.12
N ASP A 202 26.71 21.47 -35.05
CA ASP A 202 26.28 22.76 -34.47
C ASP A 202 25.05 23.40 -35.11
N VAL A 203 24.10 23.93 -34.32
CA VAL A 203 23.26 25.10 -34.69
C VAL A 203 22.79 25.87 -33.45
N ASP A 204 22.85 27.20 -33.54
CA ASP A 204 22.58 28.23 -32.53
C ASP A 204 21.23 28.17 -31.77
N GLU A 205 21.33 28.53 -30.48
CA GLU A 205 20.25 28.80 -29.53
C GLU A 205 19.56 30.15 -29.82
N VAL A 206 18.22 30.18 -29.91
CA VAL A 206 17.41 31.40 -29.73
C VAL A 206 16.18 31.09 -28.88
N LEU A 207 16.06 31.76 -27.73
CA LEU A 207 14.95 31.71 -26.77
C LEU A 207 13.64 32.36 -27.30
N PHE A 208 12.48 31.87 -26.82
CA PHE A 208 11.40 32.60 -26.09
C PHE A 208 9.96 32.07 -26.31
N ASP A 209 9.23 32.04 -25.17
CA ASP A 209 7.79 32.10 -24.83
C ASP A 209 6.69 31.28 -25.57
N GLU A 210 6.02 30.39 -24.82
CA GLU A 210 4.70 29.79 -25.16
C GLU A 210 3.59 30.47 -24.34
N ASP A 211 2.66 31.16 -25.01
CA ASP A 211 1.44 31.71 -24.40
C ASP A 211 0.27 30.71 -24.51
N GLU A 212 -0.35 30.33 -23.39
CA GLU A 212 -1.60 29.58 -23.32
C GLU A 212 -2.77 30.55 -23.03
N VAL A 213 -3.79 30.59 -23.90
CA VAL A 213 -4.99 31.41 -23.71
C VAL A 213 -6.18 30.50 -23.44
N VAL A 214 -6.67 30.53 -22.19
CA VAL A 214 -7.94 29.90 -21.79
C VAL A 214 -9.03 30.98 -21.84
N ILE A 215 -10.00 30.84 -22.74
CA ILE A 215 -11.18 31.72 -22.78
C ILE A 215 -12.23 31.14 -21.83
N GLY A 216 -12.34 31.71 -20.63
CA GLY A 216 -13.45 31.45 -19.71
C GLY A 216 -14.61 32.40 -19.99
N GLY A 217 -15.75 31.86 -20.42
CA GLY A 217 -17.01 32.60 -20.52
C GLY A 217 -17.73 32.56 -19.18
N GLY A 218 -17.68 33.67 -18.43
CA GLY A 218 -18.58 33.92 -17.31
C GLY A 218 -19.69 34.89 -17.74
N ILE A 219 -20.94 34.55 -17.45
CA ILE A 219 -22.05 35.51 -17.44
C ILE A 219 -22.75 35.37 -16.09
N GLU A 220 -22.72 36.45 -15.31
CA GLU A 220 -23.44 36.62 -14.04
C GLU A 220 -24.93 36.95 -14.26
N SER A 221 -25.75 36.30 -13.43
CA SER A 221 -26.97 36.74 -12.73
C SER A 221 -27.99 37.72 -13.36
N GLY A 222 -29.27 37.36 -13.24
CA GLY A 222 -30.39 38.30 -13.22
C GLY A 222 -31.75 37.63 -12.99
N ALA A 223 -32.27 37.74 -11.77
CA ALA A 223 -33.58 37.23 -11.33
C ALA A 223 -34.77 38.00 -11.92
N HIS A 224 -35.90 37.31 -12.22
CA HIS A 224 -37.25 37.59 -11.69
C HIS A 224 -38.40 36.93 -12.50
N SER A 225 -39.15 36.05 -11.82
CA SER A 225 -40.62 35.94 -11.71
C SER A 225 -41.56 35.78 -12.93
N LYS A 226 -42.43 34.75 -12.78
CA LYS A 226 -43.90 34.65 -13.05
C LYS A 226 -44.36 33.57 -14.07
N MET A 227 -44.91 32.49 -13.50
CA MET A 227 -46.31 32.02 -13.62
C MET A 227 -47.00 32.07 -15.00
N GLY A 228 -47.35 30.90 -15.54
CA GLY A 228 -48.25 30.70 -16.67
C GLY A 228 -48.51 29.21 -16.95
N THR A 229 -49.78 28.87 -17.11
CA THR A 229 -50.44 27.55 -17.11
C THR A 229 -50.46 26.80 -18.45
N GLU A 230 -50.59 25.46 -18.32
CA GLU A 230 -51.34 24.48 -19.15
C GLU A 230 -50.87 24.01 -20.56
N GLU A 231 -50.75 22.66 -20.61
CA GLU A 231 -51.10 21.68 -21.67
C GLU A 231 -50.61 21.86 -23.14
N THR A 232 -49.79 20.91 -23.63
CA THR A 232 -50.22 19.79 -24.52
C THR A 232 -49.05 19.03 -25.17
N THR A 233 -49.30 17.74 -25.39
CA THR A 233 -48.54 16.66 -26.05
C THR A 233 -48.02 16.90 -27.47
N SER A 234 -46.80 16.44 -27.79
CA SER A 234 -46.42 15.65 -29.00
C SER A 234 -44.89 15.35 -28.98
N VAL A 235 -44.48 14.10 -28.75
CA VAL A 235 -44.01 13.10 -29.75
C VAL A 235 -42.90 13.59 -30.69
N SER A 236 -41.68 13.15 -30.33
CA SER A 236 -40.46 12.87 -31.11
C SER A 236 -40.38 13.26 -32.59
N THR A 237 -39.34 14.02 -32.91
CA THR A 237 -38.50 13.79 -34.10
C THR A 237 -37.04 14.03 -33.72
N ASN A 238 -36.20 13.03 -34.03
CA ASN A 238 -34.75 13.03 -33.82
C ASN A 238 -34.12 14.26 -34.49
N GLY A 239 -33.54 15.14 -33.68
CA GLY A 239 -32.54 16.10 -34.12
C GLY A 239 -31.17 15.60 -33.67
N ASP A 240 -30.25 15.43 -34.62
CA ASP A 240 -28.84 15.16 -34.35
C ASP A 240 -28.31 16.22 -33.38
N GLU A 241 -28.13 15.84 -32.11
CA GLU A 241 -27.32 16.58 -31.16
C GLU A 241 -25.87 16.51 -31.67
N ARG A 242 -25.40 17.59 -32.29
CA ARG A 242 -23.96 17.82 -32.47
C ARG A 242 -23.34 17.82 -31.08
N GLU A 243 -22.67 16.73 -30.72
CA GLU A 243 -21.74 16.69 -29.60
C GLU A 243 -20.78 17.87 -29.72
N ASP A 244 -20.84 18.79 -28.76
CA ASP A 244 -19.97 19.96 -28.66
C ASP A 244 -18.57 19.48 -28.26
N THR A 245 -17.86 18.88 -29.23
CA THR A 245 -16.51 18.36 -29.07
C THR A 245 -15.57 19.54 -28.83
N THR A 246 -15.10 19.67 -27.59
CA THR A 246 -14.23 20.78 -27.19
C THR A 246 -12.82 20.57 -27.77
N TYR A 247 -12.54 21.09 -28.97
CA TYR A 247 -11.21 21.03 -29.57
C TYR A 247 -10.21 21.92 -28.81
N ARG A 248 -9.11 21.35 -28.34
CA ARG A 248 -7.94 22.11 -27.86
C ARG A 248 -6.95 22.32 -29.00
N ILE A 249 -6.82 23.56 -29.47
CA ILE A 249 -5.86 23.93 -30.51
C ILE A 249 -4.56 24.38 -29.83
N ARG A 250 -3.45 23.71 -30.15
CA ARG A 250 -2.11 24.06 -29.67
C ARG A 250 -1.18 24.30 -30.85
N THR A 251 -0.28 25.26 -30.72
CA THR A 251 0.72 25.57 -31.76
C THR A 251 2.11 25.21 -31.25
N GLY A 252 3.00 24.76 -32.13
CA GLY A 252 4.37 24.41 -31.78
C GLY A 252 5.27 24.41 -33.02
N ARG A 253 6.58 24.38 -32.81
CA ARG A 253 7.60 24.26 -33.87
C ARG A 253 8.33 22.94 -33.72
N ILE A 254 8.67 22.32 -34.84
CA ILE A 254 9.37 21.03 -34.93
C ILE A 254 10.43 21.15 -36.02
N ASN A 255 11.64 20.68 -35.74
CA ASN A 255 12.73 20.69 -36.70
C ASN A 255 12.81 19.34 -37.43
N ILE A 256 12.84 19.38 -38.76
CA ILE A 256 12.98 18.18 -39.58
C ILE A 256 13.79 18.46 -40.85
N LEU A 257 14.54 17.45 -41.31
CA LEU A 257 15.24 17.51 -42.59
C LEU A 257 14.24 17.53 -43.76
N GLY A 258 14.47 18.37 -44.76
CA GLY A 258 13.59 18.48 -45.93
C GLY A 258 13.51 17.21 -46.79
N SER A 259 14.49 16.31 -46.65
CA SER A 259 14.53 14.99 -47.30
C SER A 259 13.82 13.89 -46.50
N ALA A 260 13.25 14.20 -45.33
CA ALA A 260 12.59 13.23 -44.47
C ALA A 260 11.24 12.76 -45.04
N SER A 261 10.86 11.55 -44.65
CA SER A 261 9.53 11.00 -44.96
C SER A 261 8.45 11.55 -44.01
N VAL A 262 7.19 11.49 -44.42
CA VAL A 262 6.05 11.83 -43.54
C VAL A 262 6.02 10.91 -42.30
N ALA A 263 6.44 9.65 -42.42
CA ALA A 263 6.55 8.73 -41.28
C ALA A 263 7.61 9.20 -40.25
N GLU A 264 8.71 9.77 -40.71
CA GLU A 264 9.74 10.35 -39.84
C GLU A 264 9.22 11.62 -39.14
N LEU A 265 8.45 12.45 -39.85
CA LEU A 265 7.76 13.59 -39.25
C LEU A 265 6.81 13.18 -38.12
N ARG A 266 6.01 12.12 -38.31
CA ARG A 266 5.13 11.60 -37.24
C ARG A 266 5.91 11.17 -36.01
N LYS A 267 7.05 10.49 -36.19
CA LYS A 267 7.94 10.09 -35.08
C LYS A 267 8.53 11.29 -34.36
N THR A 268 8.97 12.32 -35.10
CA THR A 268 9.50 13.55 -34.50
C THR A 268 8.42 14.31 -33.73
N ILE A 269 7.19 14.42 -34.26
CA ILE A 269 6.04 14.99 -33.54
C ILE A 269 5.77 14.24 -32.23
N LYS A 270 5.73 12.90 -32.27
CA LYS A 270 5.54 12.09 -31.06
C LYS A 270 6.66 12.28 -30.04
N ALA A 271 7.91 12.41 -30.50
CA ALA A 271 9.07 12.59 -29.63
C ALA A 271 9.16 14.00 -29.01
N GLU A 272 8.72 15.05 -29.71
CA GLU A 272 8.76 16.43 -29.19
C GLU A 272 7.49 16.81 -28.40
N LYS A 273 6.34 16.23 -28.75
CA LYS A 273 5.05 16.51 -28.10
C LYS A 273 4.53 15.29 -27.35
N ILE A 274 5.42 14.65 -26.56
CA ILE A 274 5.17 13.42 -25.81
C ILE A 274 3.88 13.51 -24.99
N HIS A 275 3.70 14.57 -24.20
CA HIS A 275 2.52 14.73 -23.34
C HIS A 275 1.18 14.82 -24.10
N GLN A 276 1.20 15.18 -25.39
CA GLN A 276 0.01 15.36 -26.22
C GLN A 276 -0.27 14.13 -27.10
N THR A 277 0.70 13.23 -27.24
CA THR A 277 0.67 12.08 -28.16
C THR A 277 0.99 10.75 -27.44
N GLU A 278 1.09 10.76 -26.11
CA GLU A 278 1.45 9.60 -25.29
C GLU A 278 0.53 8.39 -25.55
N HIS A 279 -0.77 8.66 -25.68
CA HIS A 279 -1.81 7.64 -25.86
C HIS A 279 -1.97 7.14 -27.30
N VAL A 280 -1.21 7.68 -28.26
CA VAL A 280 -1.38 7.40 -29.70
C VAL A 280 -0.04 7.00 -30.31
N ASP A 281 0.01 5.87 -31.01
CA ASP A 281 1.21 5.50 -31.77
C ASP A 281 1.49 6.45 -32.93
N ALA A 282 2.77 6.62 -33.27
CA ALA A 282 3.18 7.63 -34.25
C ALA A 282 2.49 7.40 -35.61
N ASP A 283 2.22 6.16 -35.96
CA ASP A 283 1.46 5.76 -37.16
C ASP A 283 -0.02 6.16 -37.10
N GLN A 284 -0.61 6.27 -35.92
CA GLN A 284 -2.01 6.65 -35.70
C GLN A 284 -2.23 8.17 -35.66
N ILE A 285 -1.15 8.98 -35.73
CA ILE A 285 -1.24 10.44 -35.82
C ILE A 285 -1.58 10.85 -37.26
N THR A 286 -2.72 11.53 -37.44
CA THR A 286 -3.16 12.05 -38.73
C THR A 286 -2.55 13.43 -38.99
N LEU A 287 -1.88 13.58 -40.13
CA LEU A 287 -1.25 14.85 -40.52
C LEU A 287 -1.93 15.43 -41.75
N TRP A 288 -2.25 16.72 -41.67
CA TRP A 288 -2.91 17.47 -42.74
C TRP A 288 -2.04 18.65 -43.18
N LYS A 289 -1.83 18.79 -44.48
CA LYS A 289 -1.30 20.01 -45.10
C LYS A 289 -2.44 21.01 -45.30
N LEU A 290 -2.22 22.26 -44.92
CA LEU A 290 -3.13 23.36 -45.27
C LEU A 290 -2.92 23.73 -46.75
N SER A 291 -4.01 23.75 -47.52
CA SER A 291 -3.95 24.17 -48.93
C SER A 291 -3.67 25.67 -49.05
N ASN A 292 -4.19 26.47 -48.11
CA ASN A 292 -3.91 27.90 -47.97
C ASN A 292 -3.32 28.19 -46.57
N PRO A 293 -2.11 28.78 -46.46
CA PRO A 293 -1.52 29.10 -45.16
C PRO A 293 -2.37 30.12 -44.40
N ILE A 294 -2.77 29.78 -43.16
CA ILE A 294 -3.41 30.73 -42.24
C ILE A 294 -2.30 31.41 -41.43
N LEU A 295 -2.07 32.70 -41.67
CA LEU A 295 -1.03 33.45 -40.97
C LEU A 295 -1.51 33.81 -39.55
N ARG A 296 -0.67 33.51 -38.56
CA ARG A 296 -0.89 33.93 -37.17
C ARG A 296 -0.42 35.38 -37.02
N GLY A 297 -1.34 36.30 -36.74
CA GLY A 297 -0.98 37.70 -36.43
C GLY A 297 -0.37 37.85 -35.02
N ARG A 298 0.26 39.00 -34.76
CA ARG A 298 0.89 39.32 -33.45
C ARG A 298 -0.05 40.01 -32.46
N THR A 299 -1.25 40.41 -32.88
CA THR A 299 -2.24 41.08 -32.03
C THR A 299 -3.25 40.06 -31.49
N ARG A 300 -3.86 40.36 -30.33
CA ARG A 300 -4.84 39.48 -29.69
C ARG A 300 -6.03 39.18 -30.61
N ASP A 301 -6.49 40.16 -31.37
CA ASP A 301 -7.60 40.00 -32.31
C ASP A 301 -7.21 39.09 -33.49
N ALA A 302 -6.01 39.24 -34.04
CA ALA A 302 -5.52 38.40 -35.12
C ALA A 302 -5.23 36.96 -34.66
N ILE A 303 -4.85 36.76 -33.38
CA ILE A 303 -4.73 35.43 -32.77
C ILE A 303 -6.12 34.78 -32.64
N ASN A 304 -7.13 35.53 -32.21
CA ASN A 304 -8.51 35.02 -32.11
C ASN A 304 -9.09 34.67 -33.49
N GLU A 305 -8.84 35.51 -34.50
CA GLU A 305 -9.24 35.26 -35.88
C GLU A 305 -8.57 33.99 -36.43
N PHE A 306 -7.28 33.78 -36.14
CA PHE A 306 -6.55 32.57 -36.50
C PHE A 306 -7.20 31.31 -35.92
N PHE A 307 -7.56 31.32 -34.62
CA PHE A 307 -8.22 30.18 -33.99
C PHE A 307 -9.63 29.93 -34.52
N GLN A 308 -10.39 30.98 -34.85
CA GLN A 308 -11.70 30.83 -35.48
C GLN A 308 -11.59 30.17 -36.86
N LYS A 309 -10.68 30.65 -37.72
CA LYS A 309 -10.47 30.07 -39.05
C LYS A 309 -10.06 28.60 -39.01
N ILE A 310 -9.30 28.17 -37.99
CA ILE A 310 -8.95 26.75 -37.83
C ILE A 310 -10.17 25.91 -37.40
N LYS A 311 -11.04 26.43 -36.54
CA LYS A 311 -12.26 25.73 -36.10
C LYS A 311 -13.27 25.54 -37.23
N GLU A 312 -13.29 26.44 -38.20
CA GLU A 312 -14.18 26.36 -39.37
C GLU A 312 -13.71 25.35 -40.43
N ILE A 313 -12.52 24.77 -40.30
CA ILE A 313 -12.02 23.76 -41.25
C ILE A 313 -12.80 22.46 -41.09
N ASN A 314 -13.48 22.05 -42.15
CA ASN A 314 -14.11 20.73 -42.24
C ASN A 314 -13.07 19.70 -42.71
N PHE A 315 -12.76 18.70 -41.88
CA PHE A 315 -11.77 17.67 -42.20
C PHE A 315 -12.43 16.49 -42.96
N PRO A 316 -12.04 16.24 -44.22
CA PRO A 316 -12.58 15.10 -44.99
C PRO A 316 -12.07 13.77 -44.43
N ASN A 317 -12.72 12.66 -44.80
CA ASN A 317 -12.18 11.32 -44.51
C ASN A 317 -10.79 11.15 -45.17
N PRO A 318 -9.73 10.75 -44.45
CA PRO A 318 -8.37 10.58 -45.01
C PRO A 318 -8.27 9.69 -46.26
N GLU A 319 -9.23 8.79 -46.46
CA GLU A 319 -9.28 7.88 -47.63
C GLU A 319 -10.11 8.42 -48.80
N SER A 320 -10.71 9.61 -48.69
CA SER A 320 -11.50 10.19 -49.77
C SER A 320 -10.62 10.77 -50.89
N GLU A 321 -11.14 10.78 -52.12
CA GLU A 321 -10.43 11.41 -53.26
C GLU A 321 -10.16 12.91 -53.02
N GLU A 322 -11.05 13.60 -52.30
CA GLU A 322 -10.88 15.01 -51.92
C GLU A 322 -9.68 15.21 -51.00
N ALA A 323 -9.51 14.35 -50.00
CA ALA A 323 -8.41 14.41 -49.03
C ALA A 323 -7.05 14.08 -49.68
N LEU A 324 -7.02 13.09 -50.57
CA LEU A 324 -5.79 12.64 -51.24
C LEU A 324 -5.33 13.62 -52.32
N ASN A 325 -6.27 14.16 -53.11
CA ASN A 325 -5.96 15.10 -54.19
C ASN A 325 -5.79 16.54 -53.69
N GLY A 326 -6.20 16.84 -52.44
CA GLY A 326 -6.06 18.17 -51.84
C GLY A 326 -6.96 19.24 -52.47
N THR A 327 -8.12 18.83 -53.00
CA THR A 327 -9.07 19.74 -53.65
C THR A 327 -9.88 20.57 -52.65
N GLY A 328 -9.82 20.23 -51.35
CA GLY A 328 -10.42 20.94 -50.24
C GLY A 328 -9.45 21.87 -49.48
N PRO A 329 -9.85 22.40 -48.30
CA PRO A 329 -9.02 23.32 -47.51
C PRO A 329 -7.77 22.64 -46.90
N VAL A 330 -7.77 21.32 -46.84
CA VAL A 330 -6.68 20.49 -46.32
C VAL A 330 -6.40 19.31 -47.25
N GLN A 331 -5.15 18.85 -47.27
CA GLN A 331 -4.68 17.67 -47.99
C GLN A 331 -4.09 16.65 -47.00
N TYR A 332 -4.44 15.38 -47.13
CA TYR A 332 -3.93 14.31 -46.27
C TYR A 332 -2.49 13.90 -46.65
N LEU A 333 -1.62 13.78 -45.64
CA LEU A 333 -0.21 13.40 -45.83
C LEU A 333 0.00 11.91 -45.63
N LEU A 334 0.28 11.20 -46.74
CA LEU A 334 0.55 9.76 -46.76
C LEU A 334 1.93 9.46 -46.18
N SER A 335 1.98 8.51 -45.25
CA SER A 335 3.22 8.07 -44.58
C SER A 335 4.31 7.57 -45.53
N THR A 336 3.93 7.10 -46.73
CA THR A 336 4.83 6.51 -47.74
C THR A 336 5.45 7.53 -48.68
N LYS A 337 5.06 8.80 -48.58
CA LYS A 337 5.53 9.88 -49.45
C LYS A 337 6.58 10.74 -48.75
N LEU A 338 7.45 11.38 -49.53
CA LEU A 338 8.41 12.35 -49.03
C LEU A 338 7.72 13.69 -48.80
N LEU A 339 8.22 14.49 -47.86
CA LEU A 339 7.71 15.86 -47.69
C LEU A 339 7.86 16.67 -48.99
N SER A 340 8.94 16.46 -49.74
CA SER A 340 9.16 17.10 -51.06
C SER A 340 8.07 16.82 -52.09
N ASP A 341 7.32 15.72 -51.97
CA ASP A 341 6.25 15.37 -52.91
C ASP A 341 5.02 16.29 -52.75
N TYR A 342 4.85 16.89 -51.57
CA TYR A 342 3.69 17.71 -51.24
C TYR A 342 3.96 19.22 -51.33
N TRP A 343 5.20 19.66 -51.15
CA TRP A 343 5.58 21.08 -51.20
C TRP A 343 6.63 21.31 -52.29
N MET A 344 6.17 21.41 -53.54
CA MET A 344 7.01 21.66 -54.73
C MET A 344 7.33 23.15 -54.96
N GLU A 345 6.51 24.06 -54.43
CA GLU A 345 6.74 25.52 -54.46
C GLU A 345 6.86 26.07 -53.03
N HIS A 346 7.86 26.94 -52.84
CA HIS A 346 8.37 27.35 -51.53
C HIS A 346 7.29 27.99 -50.62
N PRO A 347 6.91 27.36 -49.49
CA PRO A 347 6.32 28.12 -48.38
C PRO A 347 7.36 29.12 -47.83
N GLU A 348 6.93 30.14 -47.08
CA GLU A 348 7.82 31.18 -46.54
C GLU A 348 9.13 30.58 -45.96
N PRO A 349 10.28 31.28 -46.11
CA PRO A 349 11.57 30.69 -45.82
C PRO A 349 11.60 30.08 -44.43
N ARG A 350 11.65 28.74 -44.39
CA ARG A 350 11.90 27.84 -43.24
C ARG A 350 10.71 27.36 -42.37
N TYR A 351 9.44 27.52 -42.76
CA TYR A 351 8.34 26.95 -41.95
C TYR A 351 7.28 26.19 -42.77
N LEU A 352 6.94 24.98 -42.31
CA LEU A 352 5.81 24.18 -42.82
C LEU A 352 4.61 24.34 -41.88
N HIS A 353 3.43 24.64 -42.43
CA HIS A 353 2.18 24.70 -41.69
C HIS A 353 1.41 23.39 -41.84
N ILE A 354 1.37 22.60 -40.77
CA ILE A 354 0.72 21.28 -40.73
C ILE A 354 -0.25 21.25 -39.56
N ILE A 355 -1.44 20.70 -39.78
CA ILE A 355 -2.39 20.40 -38.70
C ILE A 355 -2.18 18.95 -38.29
N VAL A 356 -1.89 18.76 -37.00
CA VAL A 356 -1.75 17.45 -36.38
C VAL A 356 -3.08 17.11 -35.71
N GLN A 357 -3.80 16.14 -36.27
CA GLN A 357 -5.00 15.62 -35.65
C GLN A 357 -4.62 14.38 -34.85
N VAL A 358 -4.67 14.55 -33.53
CA VAL A 358 -4.52 13.44 -32.58
C VAL A 358 -5.93 12.89 -32.33
N PRO A 359 -6.19 11.60 -32.54
CA PRO A 359 -7.46 10.99 -32.17
C PRO A 359 -7.80 11.35 -30.72
N PRO A 360 -9.06 11.70 -30.42
CA PRO A 360 -9.49 11.79 -29.03
C PRO A 360 -9.14 10.47 -28.33
N ARG A 361 -8.75 10.54 -27.05
CA ARG A 361 -8.69 9.31 -26.23
C ARG A 361 -10.01 8.61 -26.44
N SER A 362 -10.00 7.40 -26.99
CA SER A 362 -11.25 6.67 -27.24
C SER A 362 -11.96 6.59 -25.89
N VAL A 363 -13.18 7.13 -25.84
CA VAL A 363 -14.14 6.87 -24.77
C VAL A 363 -14.72 5.48 -25.05
N ASP A 364 -13.84 4.48 -25.17
CA ASP A 364 -14.17 3.09 -24.91
C ASP A 364 -13.94 2.88 -23.42
N ASN A 365 -14.80 3.52 -22.62
CA ASN A 365 -14.82 3.48 -21.16
C ASN A 365 -15.38 2.14 -20.64
N GLU A 366 -14.86 1.04 -21.17
CA GLU A 366 -14.55 -0.13 -20.34
C GLU A 366 -13.04 -0.32 -20.40
N THR A 367 -12.30 0.62 -19.82
CA THR A 367 -10.85 0.63 -19.83
C THR A 367 -10.30 -0.73 -19.37
N HIS A 368 -9.25 -1.22 -20.03
CA HIS A 368 -8.55 -2.44 -19.58
C HIS A 368 -8.11 -2.35 -18.10
N ALA A 369 -7.92 -1.13 -17.57
CA ALA A 369 -7.74 -0.84 -16.15
C ALA A 369 -9.03 -1.07 -15.32
N PHE A 370 -10.19 -0.54 -15.72
CA PHE A 370 -11.50 -0.82 -15.10
C PHE A 370 -11.82 -2.32 -15.13
N ARG A 371 -11.62 -3.00 -16.28
CA ARG A 371 -11.75 -4.47 -16.37
C ARG A 371 -10.76 -5.18 -15.44
N GLY A 372 -9.57 -4.64 -15.23
CA GLY A 372 -8.58 -5.17 -14.29
C GLY A 372 -8.99 -5.00 -12.83
N THR A 373 -9.41 -3.80 -12.42
CA THR A 373 -9.86 -3.48 -11.05
C THR A 373 -11.16 -4.21 -10.72
N LYS A 374 -12.14 -4.19 -11.62
CA LYS A 374 -13.40 -4.92 -11.48
C LYS A 374 -13.17 -6.42 -11.36
N ARG A 375 -12.38 -7.05 -12.25
CA ARG A 375 -12.05 -8.49 -12.15
C ARG A 375 -11.34 -8.84 -10.83
N LYS A 376 -10.45 -7.97 -10.33
CA LYS A 376 -9.79 -8.17 -9.04
C LYS A 376 -10.77 -8.06 -7.88
N LEU A 377 -11.69 -7.10 -7.93
CA LEU A 377 -12.69 -6.93 -6.88
C LEU A 377 -13.76 -8.02 -6.93
N ASP A 378 -14.13 -8.51 -8.12
CA ASP A 378 -14.97 -9.69 -8.31
C ASP A 378 -14.36 -10.91 -7.60
N ALA A 379 -13.05 -11.16 -7.80
CA ALA A 379 -12.32 -12.24 -7.12
C ALA A 379 -12.28 -12.08 -5.58
N LEU A 380 -12.39 -10.87 -5.06
CA LEU A 380 -12.47 -10.58 -3.62
C LEU A 380 -13.88 -10.69 -3.03
N VAL A 381 -14.91 -10.55 -3.86
CA VAL A 381 -16.29 -10.64 -3.39
C VAL A 381 -16.81 -12.08 -3.48
N GLU A 382 -16.24 -12.94 -4.32
CA GLU A 382 -16.59 -14.37 -4.38
C GLU A 382 -16.49 -15.11 -3.03
N PRO A 383 -15.35 -15.12 -2.32
CA PRO A 383 -15.21 -15.85 -1.08
C PRO A 383 -15.89 -15.14 0.09
N SER A 384 -16.39 -15.89 1.08
CA SER A 384 -17.08 -15.32 2.23
C SER A 384 -16.14 -14.45 3.08
N PRO A 385 -16.58 -13.35 3.71
CA PRO A 385 -15.69 -12.51 4.50
C PRO A 385 -14.96 -13.25 5.62
N SER A 386 -15.56 -14.33 6.13
CA SER A 386 -14.93 -15.22 7.11
C SER A 386 -13.71 -15.97 6.58
N SER A 387 -13.69 -16.30 5.29
CA SER A 387 -12.57 -17.03 4.65
C SER A 387 -11.28 -16.20 4.58
N PHE A 388 -11.39 -14.87 4.59
CA PHE A 388 -10.25 -13.96 4.72
C PHE A 388 -9.50 -14.08 6.05
N ALA A 389 -10.00 -14.86 7.01
CA ALA A 389 -9.19 -15.25 8.16
C ALA A 389 -8.00 -16.15 7.81
N ASN A 390 -7.99 -16.78 6.62
CA ASN A 390 -6.83 -17.49 6.11
C ASN A 390 -5.84 -16.49 5.48
N PRO A 391 -4.63 -16.33 6.04
CA PRO A 391 -3.65 -15.35 5.54
C PRO A 391 -3.17 -15.62 4.11
N ASP A 392 -3.01 -16.88 3.71
CA ASP A 392 -2.52 -17.24 2.37
C ASP A 392 -3.56 -16.90 1.30
N LEU A 393 -4.83 -17.22 1.58
CA LEU A 393 -5.96 -16.86 0.72
C LEU A 393 -6.10 -15.33 0.64
N PHE A 394 -5.97 -14.63 1.76
CA PHE A 394 -6.02 -13.17 1.83
C PHE A 394 -4.89 -12.55 0.99
N GLN A 395 -3.66 -13.04 1.12
CA GLN A 395 -2.49 -12.52 0.41
C GLN A 395 -2.60 -12.70 -1.10
N VAL A 396 -3.06 -13.86 -1.56
CA VAL A 396 -3.25 -14.15 -3.00
C VAL A 396 -4.34 -13.25 -3.61
N LEU A 397 -5.43 -13.00 -2.89
CA LEU A 397 -6.58 -12.30 -3.44
C LEU A 397 -6.44 -10.77 -3.43
N ILE A 398 -5.66 -10.20 -2.51
CA ILE A 398 -5.68 -8.75 -2.23
C ILE A 398 -4.59 -7.96 -2.96
N ALA A 399 -3.56 -8.61 -3.51
CA ALA A 399 -2.48 -7.92 -4.22
C ALA A 399 -3.04 -6.99 -5.32
N ASN A 400 -2.83 -5.67 -5.16
CA ASN A 400 -3.28 -4.61 -6.08
C ASN A 400 -4.82 -4.39 -6.23
N ALA A 401 -5.64 -4.73 -5.23
CA ALA A 401 -7.10 -4.65 -5.35
C ALA A 401 -7.79 -3.52 -4.56
N VAL A 402 -7.24 -3.09 -3.42
CA VAL A 402 -7.76 -1.94 -2.65
C VAL A 402 -6.67 -0.88 -2.52
N GLN A 403 -6.81 0.20 -3.29
CA GLN A 403 -5.93 1.36 -3.23
C GLN A 403 -6.20 2.19 -1.96
N CYS A 404 -5.68 1.77 -0.82
CA CYS A 404 -5.72 2.51 0.46
C CYS A 404 -4.74 1.93 1.50
N ASN A 405 -3.65 1.28 1.05
CA ASN A 405 -2.72 0.55 1.91
C ASN A 405 -3.39 -0.62 2.67
N ARG A 406 -4.31 -1.33 1.99
CA ARG A 406 -5.05 -2.52 2.47
C ARG A 406 -4.89 -3.65 1.43
N PRO A 407 -3.76 -4.38 1.43
CA PRO A 407 -2.82 -4.59 2.52
C PRO A 407 -1.70 -3.55 2.48
N PHE A 408 -0.79 -3.60 3.44
CA PHE A 408 0.38 -2.72 3.39
C PHE A 408 1.20 -2.98 2.12
N GLU A 409 1.39 -1.95 1.32
CA GLU A 409 2.24 -1.97 0.13
C GLU A 409 3.22 -0.79 0.19
N TYR A 410 4.50 -1.05 -0.08
CA TYR A 410 5.57 -0.06 0.10
C TYR A 410 5.45 1.16 -0.82
N ASP A 411 4.85 0.98 -2.01
CA ASP A 411 4.82 1.98 -3.08
C ASP A 411 3.48 2.75 -3.16
N ILE A 412 2.51 2.44 -2.28
CA ILE A 412 1.22 3.13 -2.21
C ILE A 412 1.33 4.41 -1.35
N LEU A 413 0.71 5.50 -1.82
CA LEU A 413 0.61 6.73 -1.04
C LEU A 413 -0.18 6.48 0.25
N PRO A 414 0.34 6.93 1.41
CA PRO A 414 -0.41 6.90 2.66
C PRO A 414 -1.80 7.53 2.49
N ILE A 415 -2.84 6.88 3.01
CA ILE A 415 -4.22 7.38 2.92
C ILE A 415 -4.40 8.80 3.49
N ALA A 416 -3.60 9.20 4.47
CA ALA A 416 -3.58 10.58 4.99
C ALA A 416 -3.08 11.62 3.97
N LEU A 417 -2.45 11.20 2.87
CA LEU A 417 -2.08 12.06 1.74
C LEU A 417 -3.08 11.97 0.58
N LEU A 418 -3.86 10.89 0.50
CA LEU A 418 -4.89 10.70 -0.52
C LEU A 418 -6.24 11.28 -0.11
N GLN A 419 -6.52 11.33 1.20
CA GLN A 419 -7.81 11.74 1.74
C GLN A 419 -7.65 12.66 2.95
N GLN A 420 -8.31 13.82 2.91
CA GLN A 420 -8.20 14.86 3.93
C GLN A 420 -8.70 14.41 5.30
N GLU A 421 -9.81 13.70 5.37
CA GLU A 421 -10.45 13.27 6.61
C GLU A 421 -9.54 12.37 7.44
N PHE A 422 -8.65 11.61 6.79
CA PHE A 422 -7.65 10.78 7.43
C PHE A 422 -6.39 11.55 7.84
N ALA A 423 -6.06 12.64 7.15
CA ALA A 423 -5.04 13.58 7.60
C ALA A 423 -5.49 14.26 8.91
N ASP A 424 -6.73 14.72 8.93
CA ASP A 424 -7.32 15.40 10.09
C ASP A 424 -7.54 14.43 11.25
N PHE A 425 -7.96 13.18 10.99
CA PHE A 425 -8.06 12.13 12.01
C PHE A 425 -6.79 12.00 12.86
N ARG A 426 -5.61 11.99 12.22
CA ARG A 426 -4.33 11.89 12.94
C ARG A 426 -4.02 13.14 13.76
N ASN A 427 -4.42 14.31 13.29
CA ASN A 427 -4.26 15.55 14.06
C ASN A 427 -5.19 15.54 15.28
N ASP A 428 -6.42 15.04 15.12
CA ASP A 428 -7.39 14.92 16.20
C ASP A 428 -6.95 13.92 17.27
N CYS A 429 -6.23 12.85 16.90
CA CYS A 429 -5.65 11.90 17.85
C CYS A 429 -4.61 12.53 18.80
N THR A 430 -4.10 13.73 18.50
CA THR A 430 -3.16 14.45 19.37
C THR A 430 -3.83 15.58 20.17
N GLN A 431 -5.16 15.73 20.04
CA GLN A 431 -5.93 16.73 20.79
C GLN A 431 -6.51 16.12 22.08
N GLU A 432 -6.92 17.00 22.99
CA GLU A 432 -7.61 16.60 24.22
C GLU A 432 -8.96 15.92 23.91
N PRO A 433 -9.27 14.77 24.55
CA PRO A 433 -10.54 14.07 24.37
C PRO A 433 -11.71 14.83 24.98
N SER A 434 -12.90 14.64 24.42
CA SER A 434 -14.13 15.18 25.00
C SER A 434 -14.59 14.37 26.21
N ALA A 435 -15.37 15.00 27.10
CA ALA A 435 -15.97 14.31 28.25
C ALA A 435 -16.86 13.13 27.81
N MET A 436 -17.52 13.25 26.66
CA MET A 436 -18.33 12.17 26.07
C MET A 436 -17.48 10.96 25.69
N THR A 437 -16.28 11.16 25.13
CA THR A 437 -15.43 10.02 24.73
C THR A 437 -14.65 9.42 25.89
N ILE A 438 -14.42 10.18 26.97
CA ILE A 438 -13.99 9.63 28.25
C ILE A 438 -15.07 8.69 28.81
N GLN A 439 -16.34 9.10 28.81
CA GLN A 439 -17.45 8.23 29.23
C GLN A 439 -17.56 7.00 28.33
N LEU A 440 -17.43 7.18 27.01
CA LEU A 440 -17.46 6.07 26.06
C LEU A 440 -16.34 5.06 26.36
N LEU A 441 -15.14 5.52 26.71
CA LEU A 441 -14.04 4.63 27.07
C LEU A 441 -14.37 3.80 28.31
N GLU A 442 -15.01 4.38 29.32
CA GLU A 442 -15.46 3.65 30.51
C GLU A 442 -16.48 2.57 30.14
N ASP A 443 -17.51 2.93 29.39
CA ASP A 443 -18.58 2.03 28.98
C ASP A 443 -18.06 0.91 28.07
N LEU A 444 -17.17 1.25 27.12
CA LEU A 444 -16.48 0.29 26.26
C LEU A 444 -15.56 -0.63 27.06
N THR A 445 -14.85 -0.13 28.07
CA THR A 445 -13.99 -0.95 28.91
C THR A 445 -14.82 -2.03 29.61
N VAL A 446 -15.97 -1.64 30.20
CA VAL A 446 -16.90 -2.56 30.85
C VAL A 446 -17.48 -3.58 29.87
N ALA A 447 -17.93 -3.13 28.70
CA ALA A 447 -18.53 -4.00 27.69
C ALA A 447 -17.51 -4.94 27.04
N ALA A 448 -16.33 -4.46 26.65
CA ALA A 448 -15.34 -5.25 25.92
C ALA A 448 -14.59 -6.25 26.80
N CYS A 449 -14.36 -5.92 28.08
CA CYS A 449 -13.61 -6.78 29.01
C CYS A 449 -14.47 -7.86 29.69
N LYS A 450 -15.80 -7.82 29.51
CA LYS A 450 -16.69 -8.84 30.05
C LYS A 450 -16.50 -10.18 29.31
N TRP A 451 -16.71 -11.27 30.04
CA TRP A 451 -16.72 -12.61 29.46
C TRP A 451 -18.05 -12.89 28.74
N TYR A 452 -17.98 -13.38 27.51
CA TYR A 452 -19.15 -13.74 26.70
C TYR A 452 -18.97 -15.14 26.11
N GLU A 453 -19.98 -15.98 26.27
CA GLU A 453 -20.02 -17.31 25.63
C GLU A 453 -20.18 -17.23 24.11
N ARG A 454 -20.87 -16.19 23.62
CA ARG A 454 -21.17 -15.99 22.19
C ARG A 454 -20.66 -14.63 21.70
N GLU A 455 -20.09 -14.60 20.50
CA GLU A 455 -19.58 -13.37 19.87
C GLU A 455 -20.69 -12.32 19.69
N GLU A 456 -21.91 -12.77 19.39
CA GLU A 456 -23.08 -11.91 19.18
C GLU A 456 -23.43 -11.07 20.42
N HIS A 457 -23.36 -11.68 21.61
CA HIS A 457 -23.64 -10.97 22.86
C HIS A 457 -22.59 -9.90 23.17
N ARG A 458 -21.32 -10.17 22.85
CA ARG A 458 -20.24 -9.16 22.95
C ARG A 458 -20.46 -8.03 21.95
N ARG A 459 -20.72 -8.39 20.69
CA ARG A 459 -20.99 -7.47 19.60
C ARG A 459 -22.09 -6.49 19.99
N ASP A 460 -23.21 -7.01 20.51
CA ASP A 460 -24.39 -6.22 20.86
C ASP A 460 -24.11 -5.32 22.07
N ALA A 461 -23.42 -5.82 23.10
CA ALA A 461 -23.05 -5.00 24.27
C ALA A 461 -22.14 -3.81 23.91
N ILE A 462 -21.14 -4.02 23.04
CA ILE A 462 -20.26 -2.94 22.57
C ILE A 462 -21.03 -1.98 21.65
N LYS A 463 -21.91 -2.50 20.77
CA LYS A 463 -22.78 -1.69 19.91
C LYS A 463 -23.67 -0.78 20.75
N ASP A 464 -24.27 -1.32 21.82
CA ASP A 464 -25.13 -0.56 22.73
C ASP A 464 -24.31 0.50 23.49
N ALA A 465 -23.09 0.20 23.94
CA ALA A 465 -22.21 1.17 24.59
C ALA A 465 -21.87 2.37 23.67
N ILE A 466 -21.55 2.09 22.39
CA ILE A 466 -21.30 3.13 21.39
C ILE A 466 -22.56 3.97 21.16
N PHE A 467 -23.69 3.32 20.89
CA PHE A 467 -24.94 4.00 20.57
C PHE A 467 -25.46 4.85 21.73
N ASN A 468 -25.48 4.31 22.94
CA ASN A 468 -26.02 5.00 24.11
C ASN A 468 -25.18 6.23 24.50
N THR A 469 -23.87 6.22 24.23
CA THR A 469 -22.99 7.32 24.60
C THR A 469 -22.89 8.38 23.50
N THR A 470 -22.81 7.96 22.24
CA THR A 470 -22.46 8.88 21.13
C THR A 470 -23.59 9.06 20.12
N ASN A 471 -24.69 8.32 20.25
CA ASN A 471 -25.76 8.23 19.26
C ASN A 471 -25.29 7.75 17.86
N LEU A 472 -24.11 7.12 17.79
CA LEU A 472 -23.61 6.53 16.55
C LEU A 472 -24.15 5.11 16.40
N SER A 473 -24.97 4.88 15.39
CA SER A 473 -25.45 3.53 15.08
C SER A 473 -24.38 2.75 14.33
N VAL A 474 -23.94 1.62 14.91
CA VAL A 474 -22.99 0.67 14.28
C VAL A 474 -23.61 -0.73 14.34
N SER A 475 -24.82 -0.86 13.80
CA SER A 475 -25.66 -2.06 13.94
C SER A 475 -25.36 -3.11 12.86
N PRO A 476 -25.56 -4.41 13.15
CA PRO A 476 -25.47 -5.46 12.14
C PRO A 476 -26.44 -5.20 10.99
N GLY A 477 -25.97 -5.32 9.76
CA GLY A 477 -26.78 -5.10 8.56
C GLY A 477 -26.39 -6.05 7.43
N VAL A 478 -27.36 -6.41 6.60
CA VAL A 478 -27.10 -7.16 5.37
C VAL A 478 -26.52 -6.19 4.34
N ILE A 479 -25.36 -6.52 3.78
CA ILE A 479 -24.79 -5.75 2.68
C ILE A 479 -25.69 -5.96 1.48
N LYS A 480 -26.18 -4.87 0.90
CA LYS A 480 -27.04 -4.90 -0.28
C LYS A 480 -26.34 -5.70 -1.39
N GLY A 481 -27.14 -6.34 -2.25
CA GLY A 481 -26.60 -7.21 -3.31
C GLY A 481 -26.00 -8.54 -2.83
N THR A 482 -25.93 -8.81 -1.52
CA THR A 482 -25.35 -10.04 -0.96
C THR A 482 -26.24 -10.66 0.13
N THR A 483 -25.90 -11.89 0.55
CA THR A 483 -26.49 -12.55 1.73
C THR A 483 -25.67 -12.33 3.01
N ARG A 484 -24.71 -11.40 2.98
CA ARG A 484 -23.68 -11.26 4.02
C ARG A 484 -24.09 -10.21 5.05
N THR A 485 -23.96 -10.56 6.32
CA THR A 485 -24.24 -9.64 7.44
C THR A 485 -22.93 -9.17 8.07
N THR A 486 -22.81 -7.86 8.29
CA THR A 486 -21.70 -7.26 9.05
C THR A 486 -21.91 -7.44 10.54
N ASP A 487 -20.85 -7.31 11.34
CA ASP A 487 -21.00 -7.24 12.81
C ASP A 487 -21.41 -5.84 13.28
N GLY A 488 -21.38 -4.87 12.38
CA GLY A 488 -21.75 -3.49 12.62
C GLY A 488 -21.25 -2.58 11.51
N SER A 489 -22.09 -1.66 11.07
CA SER A 489 -21.67 -0.57 10.18
C SER A 489 -22.55 0.66 10.40
N SER A 490 -22.04 1.84 10.08
CA SER A 490 -22.89 3.03 9.98
C SER A 490 -23.82 2.93 8.77
N GLU A 491 -24.89 3.71 8.78
CA GLU A 491 -25.77 3.84 7.61
C GLU A 491 -24.96 4.37 6.41
N PRO A 492 -25.00 3.69 5.25
CA PRO A 492 -24.23 4.12 4.09
C PRO A 492 -24.84 5.36 3.44
N VAL A 493 -24.07 6.45 3.37
CA VAL A 493 -24.36 7.52 2.40
C VAL A 493 -24.00 7.00 1.01
N ILE A 494 -22.71 6.77 0.72
CA ILE A 494 -22.27 6.05 -0.48
C ILE A 494 -21.89 4.62 -0.10
N ILE A 495 -20.93 4.51 0.82
CA ILE A 495 -20.61 3.31 1.61
C ILE A 495 -20.59 3.71 3.09
N PRO A 496 -20.54 2.77 4.04
CA PRO A 496 -20.44 3.11 5.46
C PRO A 496 -19.15 3.86 5.79
N ALA A 497 -19.26 4.98 6.51
CA ALA A 497 -18.12 5.71 7.05
C ALA A 497 -17.33 4.91 8.09
N ILE A 498 -17.98 3.97 8.79
CA ILE A 498 -17.34 3.01 9.69
C ILE A 498 -17.90 1.59 9.47
N ILE A 499 -17.00 0.61 9.44
CA ILE A 499 -17.29 -0.83 9.35
C ILE A 499 -16.62 -1.52 10.53
N ARG A 500 -17.38 -2.34 11.25
CA ARG A 500 -16.95 -2.98 12.49
C ARG A 500 -16.90 -4.51 12.36
N LYS A 501 -15.86 -5.13 12.94
CA LYS A 501 -15.77 -6.58 13.16
C LYS A 501 -15.49 -6.92 14.62
N CYS A 502 -16.33 -7.78 15.21
CA CYS A 502 -16.23 -8.21 16.60
C CYS A 502 -15.78 -9.68 16.66
N LYS A 503 -14.82 -9.98 17.55
CA LYS A 503 -14.36 -11.34 17.82
C LYS A 503 -14.18 -11.65 19.30
N ASN A 504 -14.42 -12.91 19.66
CA ASN A 504 -14.22 -13.33 21.05
C ASN A 504 -12.73 -13.51 21.41
N ASN A 505 -11.96 -14.08 20.50
CA ASN A 505 -10.54 -14.45 20.67
C ASN A 505 -9.66 -13.83 19.58
N ASP A 506 -8.34 -13.86 19.78
CA ASP A 506 -7.36 -13.41 18.77
C ASP A 506 -7.58 -14.14 17.44
N GLY A 507 -7.81 -13.35 16.40
CA GLY A 507 -8.08 -13.81 15.04
C GLY A 507 -7.95 -12.66 14.05
N CYS A 508 -7.96 -12.97 12.76
CA CYS A 508 -7.79 -12.02 11.67
C CYS A 508 -9.04 -11.13 11.43
N ALA A 509 -9.59 -10.50 12.49
CA ALA A 509 -10.78 -9.66 12.43
C ALA A 509 -10.63 -8.52 11.42
N LEU A 510 -9.42 -7.96 11.30
CA LEU A 510 -9.12 -6.92 10.32
C LEU A 510 -9.26 -7.40 8.88
N PHE A 511 -8.81 -8.62 8.58
CA PHE A 511 -8.93 -9.18 7.23
C PHE A 511 -10.40 -9.42 6.86
N GLN A 512 -11.21 -9.86 7.82
CA GLN A 512 -12.65 -10.00 7.63
C GLN A 512 -13.34 -8.63 7.46
N ALA A 513 -12.90 -7.60 8.20
CA ALA A 513 -13.38 -6.23 8.03
C ALA A 513 -13.03 -5.65 6.64
N ILE A 514 -11.82 -5.94 6.13
CA ILE A 514 -11.41 -5.61 4.75
C ILE A 514 -12.31 -6.34 3.75
N GLY A 515 -12.65 -7.60 4.01
CA GLY A 515 -13.62 -8.34 3.21
C GLY A 515 -15.01 -7.68 3.17
N TYR A 516 -15.55 -7.21 4.29
CA TYR A 516 -16.80 -6.46 4.26
C TYR A 516 -16.67 -5.14 3.49
N TYR A 517 -15.57 -4.43 3.67
CA TYR A 517 -15.27 -3.20 2.95
C TYR A 517 -15.25 -3.42 1.43
N THR A 518 -14.60 -4.47 0.92
CA THR A 518 -14.54 -4.75 -0.52
C THR A 518 -15.93 -5.03 -1.10
N ASN A 519 -16.83 -5.64 -0.34
CA ASN A 519 -18.21 -5.87 -0.78
C ASN A 519 -18.97 -4.53 -0.94
N PHE A 520 -18.80 -3.57 -0.03
CA PHE A 520 -19.41 -2.24 -0.16
C PHE A 520 -18.84 -1.44 -1.32
N VAL A 521 -17.52 -1.51 -1.56
CA VAL A 521 -16.88 -0.84 -2.71
C VAL A 521 -17.37 -1.45 -4.01
N HIS A 522 -17.51 -2.78 -4.06
CA HIS A 522 -17.95 -3.49 -5.27
C HIS A 522 -19.32 -3.05 -5.75
N GLU A 523 -20.27 -2.87 -4.82
CA GLU A 523 -21.59 -2.33 -5.14
C GLU A 523 -21.57 -0.92 -5.72
N ARG A 524 -20.50 -0.15 -5.45
CA ARG A 524 -20.37 1.27 -5.78
C ARG A 524 -19.24 1.60 -6.73
N LEU A 525 -18.72 0.60 -7.46
CA LEU A 525 -17.69 0.78 -8.48
C LEU A 525 -18.08 1.80 -9.56
N ASP A 526 -19.37 2.09 -9.74
CA ASP A 526 -19.88 3.16 -10.61
C ASP A 526 -19.33 4.55 -10.25
N LEU A 527 -18.82 4.73 -9.02
CA LEU A 527 -18.29 6.01 -8.53
C LEU A 527 -16.78 6.06 -8.38
N GLU A 528 -16.03 5.09 -8.91
CA GLU A 528 -14.56 5.02 -8.69
C GLU A 528 -13.79 6.23 -9.26
N GLU A 529 -14.35 6.92 -10.25
CA GLU A 529 -13.79 8.15 -10.82
C GLU A 529 -13.98 9.39 -9.90
N TYR A 530 -14.88 9.29 -8.91
CA TYR A 530 -15.27 10.41 -8.03
C TYR A 530 -14.92 10.20 -6.56
N THR A 531 -14.59 8.98 -6.15
CA THR A 531 -14.23 8.69 -4.75
C THR A 531 -13.29 7.51 -4.58
N LEU A 532 -12.36 7.61 -3.61
CA LEU A 532 -11.49 6.51 -3.17
C LEU A 532 -12.15 5.59 -2.12
N PHE A 533 -13.46 5.76 -1.89
CA PHE A 533 -14.23 5.00 -0.91
C PHE A 533 -13.61 4.99 0.51
N PRO A 534 -13.28 6.16 1.09
CA PRO A 534 -12.67 6.23 2.43
C PRO A 534 -13.59 5.72 3.56
N SER A 535 -13.18 4.66 4.27
CA SER A 535 -13.95 4.11 5.41
C SER A 535 -13.06 3.70 6.57
N ILE A 536 -13.50 3.95 7.81
CA ILE A 536 -12.85 3.51 9.04
C ILE A 536 -13.15 2.03 9.27
N LEU A 537 -12.11 1.22 9.52
CA LEU A 537 -12.30 -0.17 9.93
C LEU A 537 -12.00 -0.27 11.42
N MET A 538 -13.03 -0.62 12.20
CA MET A 538 -12.93 -0.86 13.63
C MET A 538 -12.99 -2.36 13.90
N THR A 539 -12.06 -2.88 14.69
CA THR A 539 -12.12 -4.26 15.15
C THR A 539 -11.97 -4.35 16.66
N ASP A 540 -12.76 -5.21 17.28
CA ASP A 540 -12.75 -5.41 18.72
C ASP A 540 -12.56 -6.91 19.06
N ILE A 541 -11.54 -7.19 19.85
CA ILE A 541 -11.04 -8.54 20.15
C ILE A 541 -10.70 -8.63 21.63
N GLY A 542 -11.50 -9.35 22.44
CA GLY A 542 -11.10 -9.76 23.79
C GLY A 542 -10.57 -8.65 24.70
N GLY A 543 -11.18 -7.45 24.66
CA GLY A 543 -10.70 -6.27 25.41
C GLY A 543 -9.71 -5.37 24.65
N LYS A 544 -9.41 -5.67 23.39
CA LYS A 544 -8.59 -4.81 22.51
C LYS A 544 -9.46 -4.17 21.43
N VAL A 545 -9.11 -2.95 21.02
CA VAL A 545 -9.74 -2.25 19.90
C VAL A 545 -8.67 -1.79 18.91
N ILE A 546 -8.91 -1.99 17.62
CA ILE A 546 -8.05 -1.53 16.53
C ILE A 546 -8.88 -0.61 15.63
N VAL A 547 -8.34 0.57 15.32
CA VAL A 547 -8.95 1.51 14.38
C VAL A 547 -7.98 1.74 13.22
N GLU A 548 -8.18 1.02 12.13
CA GLU A 548 -7.39 1.20 10.91
C GLU A 548 -7.91 2.41 10.10
N PRO A 549 -7.03 3.13 9.35
CA PRO A 549 -5.69 2.72 8.93
C PRO A 549 -4.49 3.39 9.64
N LEU A 550 -4.70 4.07 10.78
CA LEU A 550 -3.70 5.02 11.30
C LEU A 550 -3.39 4.90 12.80
N THR A 551 -3.94 3.90 13.49
CA THR A 551 -3.76 3.75 14.94
C THR A 551 -3.14 2.41 15.30
N LEU A 552 -2.53 2.36 16.50
CA LEU A 552 -2.03 1.12 17.08
C LEU A 552 -3.21 0.31 17.66
N VAL A 553 -2.95 -0.93 18.05
CA VAL A 553 -3.88 -1.73 18.85
C VAL A 553 -4.00 -1.10 20.23
N TYR A 554 -5.21 -0.69 20.61
CA TYR A 554 -5.52 -0.18 21.94
C TYR A 554 -5.94 -1.31 22.85
N ASP A 555 -5.29 -1.42 23.99
CA ASP A 555 -5.67 -2.34 25.05
C ASP A 555 -6.63 -1.63 26.01
N LEU A 556 -7.90 -2.04 26.04
CA LEU A 556 -8.90 -1.48 26.96
C LEU A 556 -8.72 -2.01 28.39
N THR A 557 -7.87 -3.02 28.60
CA THR A 557 -7.56 -3.56 29.93
C THR A 557 -6.50 -2.75 30.68
N VAL A 558 -5.98 -1.69 30.05
CA VAL A 558 -5.05 -0.72 30.66
C VAL A 558 -5.59 -0.24 32.01
N HIS A 559 -4.69 -0.23 32.99
CA HIS A 559 -5.01 0.13 34.37
C HIS A 559 -5.66 1.52 34.45
N TRP A 560 -6.65 1.69 35.32
CA TRP A 560 -7.42 2.94 35.41
C TRP A 560 -6.59 4.18 35.82
N MET A 561 -5.43 3.97 36.47
CA MET A 561 -4.46 5.02 36.82
C MET A 561 -3.40 5.30 35.72
N ASP A 562 -3.39 4.56 34.62
CA ASP A 562 -2.52 4.88 33.48
C ASP A 562 -3.20 5.95 32.62
N ASP A 563 -3.13 7.19 33.11
CA ASP A 563 -3.77 8.34 32.49
C ASP A 563 -3.25 8.58 31.06
N GLU A 564 -1.95 8.34 30.80
CA GLU A 564 -1.36 8.57 29.47
C GLU A 564 -1.95 7.62 28.42
N ALA A 565 -2.02 6.32 28.74
CA ALA A 565 -2.58 5.34 27.81
C ALA A 565 -4.10 5.53 27.64
N ARG A 566 -4.85 5.75 28.73
CA ARG A 566 -6.30 5.98 28.67
C ARG A 566 -6.64 7.25 27.90
N HIS A 567 -5.85 8.31 28.08
CA HIS A 567 -6.01 9.55 27.33
C HIS A 567 -5.83 9.33 25.82
N LYS A 568 -4.80 8.59 25.39
CA LYS A 568 -4.59 8.28 23.96
C LYS A 568 -5.75 7.48 23.35
N ILE A 569 -6.32 6.55 24.12
CA ILE A 569 -7.50 5.77 23.68
C ILE A 569 -8.69 6.71 23.50
N ALA A 570 -9.01 7.53 24.52
CA ALA A 570 -10.13 8.46 24.46
C ALA A 570 -9.98 9.49 23.32
N ALA A 571 -8.78 10.06 23.13
CA ALA A 571 -8.49 11.00 22.04
C ALA A 571 -8.70 10.37 20.67
N THR A 572 -8.34 9.09 20.54
CA THR A 572 -8.57 8.34 19.31
C THR A 572 -10.05 8.06 19.06
N LEU A 573 -10.81 7.68 20.09
CA LEU A 573 -12.27 7.50 19.96
C LEU A 573 -12.94 8.82 19.54
N ASP A 574 -12.48 9.95 20.07
CA ASP A 574 -12.93 11.29 19.67
C ASP A 574 -12.64 11.58 18.20
N ALA A 575 -11.41 11.27 17.76
CA ALA A 575 -11.01 11.38 16.36
C ALA A 575 -11.88 10.48 15.44
N VAL A 576 -12.24 9.27 15.88
CA VAL A 576 -13.14 8.37 15.12
C VAL A 576 -14.48 9.04 14.90
N LEU A 577 -15.14 9.54 15.95
CA LEU A 577 -16.46 10.16 15.83
C LEU A 577 -16.44 11.38 14.90
N LYS A 578 -15.42 12.23 15.04
CA LYS A 578 -15.20 13.38 14.14
C LYS A 578 -14.98 12.95 12.69
N THR A 579 -14.22 11.89 12.46
CA THR A 579 -13.96 11.38 11.11
C THR A 579 -15.18 10.76 10.48
N VAL A 580 -15.98 9.97 11.21
CA VAL A 580 -17.26 9.45 10.70
C VAL A 580 -18.14 10.60 10.21
N ALA A 581 -18.33 11.64 11.02
CA ALA A 581 -19.13 12.81 10.64
C ALA A 581 -18.53 13.62 9.46
N ARG A 582 -17.20 13.59 9.26
CA ARG A 582 -16.56 14.19 8.07
C ARG A 582 -16.77 13.34 6.83
N LEU A 583 -16.62 12.03 6.93
CA LEU A 583 -16.83 11.09 5.82
C LEU A 583 -18.27 11.12 5.32
N ASP A 584 -19.26 11.21 6.21
CA ASP A 584 -20.66 11.36 5.81
C ASP A 584 -20.88 12.65 4.99
N ARG A 585 -20.30 13.77 5.44
CA ARG A 585 -20.35 15.04 4.71
C ARG A 585 -19.62 14.97 3.37
N TYR A 586 -18.47 14.31 3.33
CA TYR A 586 -17.74 14.05 2.10
C TYR A 586 -18.59 13.26 1.10
N TYR A 587 -19.21 12.15 1.53
CA TYR A 587 -20.07 11.37 0.65
C TYR A 587 -21.34 12.10 0.21
N LEU A 588 -21.91 12.97 1.05
CA LEU A 588 -23.00 13.86 0.63
C LEU A 588 -22.54 14.81 -0.48
N SER A 589 -21.32 15.35 -0.40
CA SER A 589 -20.75 16.22 -1.44
C SER A 589 -20.50 15.48 -2.76
N VAL A 590 -20.01 14.24 -2.70
CA VAL A 590 -19.82 13.39 -3.89
C VAL A 590 -21.16 13.10 -4.57
N LYS A 591 -22.22 12.83 -3.79
CA LYS A 591 -23.58 12.65 -4.34
C LYS A 591 -24.15 13.91 -4.99
N SER A 592 -23.92 15.09 -4.40
CA SER A 592 -24.50 16.33 -4.91
C SER A 592 -23.74 16.91 -6.10
N THR A 593 -22.42 16.82 -6.07
CA THR A 593 -21.51 17.48 -7.01
C THR A 593 -20.30 16.58 -7.27
N PRO A 594 -20.46 15.51 -8.07
CA PRO A 594 -19.37 14.60 -8.40
C PRO A 594 -18.27 15.36 -9.14
N THR A 595 -17.05 15.29 -8.60
CA THR A 595 -15.85 15.89 -9.20
C THR A 595 -14.85 14.78 -9.39
N GLU A 596 -14.27 14.67 -10.58
CA GLU A 596 -13.22 13.68 -10.84
C GLU A 596 -12.07 13.85 -9.85
N ILE A 597 -11.66 12.74 -9.26
CA ILE A 597 -10.57 12.72 -8.29
C ILE A 597 -9.28 12.23 -8.95
N GLN A 598 -8.15 12.80 -8.52
CA GLN A 598 -6.85 12.24 -8.84
C GLN A 598 -6.50 11.13 -7.84
N THR A 599 -6.10 9.97 -8.34
CA THR A 599 -5.68 8.83 -7.51
C THR A 599 -4.16 8.70 -7.42
N GLU A 600 -3.44 9.33 -8.34
CA GLU A 600 -1.99 9.24 -8.47
C GLU A 600 -1.21 10.27 -7.64
N TYR A 601 -1.87 11.29 -7.10
CA TYR A 601 -1.19 12.37 -6.37
C TYR A 601 -1.95 12.78 -5.11
N PRO A 602 -1.28 13.38 -4.12
CA PRO A 602 -1.92 13.80 -2.88
C PRO A 602 -2.96 14.90 -3.13
N PHE A 603 -4.03 14.93 -2.33
CA PHE A 603 -5.16 15.85 -2.56
C PHE A 603 -4.81 17.34 -2.43
N TRP A 604 -3.64 17.67 -1.89
CA TRP A 604 -3.16 19.05 -1.77
C TRP A 604 -2.75 19.61 -3.13
N THR A 605 -3.40 20.70 -3.56
CA THR A 605 -3.12 21.43 -4.82
C THR A 605 -2.83 22.91 -4.59
N ALA A 606 -2.51 23.28 -3.35
CA ALA A 606 -2.12 24.63 -3.00
C ALA A 606 -1.13 24.63 -1.83
N PHE A 607 -0.24 25.63 -1.81
CA PHE A 607 0.70 25.87 -0.73
C PHE A 607 0.63 27.32 -0.26
N VAL A 608 1.07 27.57 0.97
CA VAL A 608 1.17 28.93 1.53
C VAL A 608 2.64 29.27 1.64
N ASN A 609 3.06 30.32 0.94
CA ASN A 609 4.45 30.75 0.90
C ASN A 609 4.86 31.51 2.18
N SER A 610 6.13 31.92 2.27
CA SER A 610 6.66 32.68 3.41
C SER A 610 6.01 34.04 3.64
N THR A 611 5.31 34.61 2.64
CA THR A 611 4.57 35.88 2.77
C THR A 611 3.11 35.68 3.17
N GLY A 612 2.67 34.43 3.38
CA GLY A 612 1.27 34.09 3.67
C GLY A 612 0.37 34.04 2.44
N SER A 613 0.91 34.24 1.24
CA SER A 613 0.15 34.13 -0.01
C SER A 613 -0.09 32.67 -0.37
N ARG A 614 -1.34 32.36 -0.74
CA ARG A 614 -1.75 31.02 -1.18
C ARG A 614 -1.57 30.89 -2.69
N THR A 615 -0.81 29.90 -3.12
CA THR A 615 -0.55 29.60 -4.54
C THR A 615 -1.08 28.21 -4.87
N HIS A 616 -1.89 28.12 -5.92
CA HIS A 616 -2.39 26.84 -6.45
C HIS A 616 -1.40 26.25 -7.45
N PHE A 617 -1.33 24.93 -7.50
CA PHE A 617 -0.48 24.19 -8.42
C PHE A 617 -1.18 22.92 -8.90
N THR A 618 -0.73 22.42 -10.05
CA THR A 618 -1.20 21.16 -10.62
C THR A 618 -0.04 20.19 -10.68
N TYR A 619 -0.30 18.92 -10.36
CA TYR A 619 0.68 17.87 -10.54
C TYR A 619 0.86 17.58 -12.04
N ILE A 620 2.10 17.65 -12.51
CA ILE A 620 2.47 17.37 -13.91
C ILE A 620 3.13 16.00 -14.10
N GLY A 621 3.59 15.40 -13.00
CA GLY A 621 4.34 14.15 -13.05
C GLY A 621 5.04 13.86 -11.73
N ARG A 622 5.32 12.58 -11.48
CA ARG A 622 6.22 12.16 -10.40
C ARG A 622 7.64 12.12 -10.90
N VAL A 623 8.57 12.79 -10.22
CA VAL A 623 9.99 12.67 -10.60
C VAL A 623 10.52 11.34 -10.07
N ALA A 624 10.88 10.45 -10.99
CA ALA A 624 11.25 9.05 -10.71
C ALA A 624 10.21 8.25 -9.91
N GLY A 625 8.92 8.50 -10.15
CA GLY A 625 7.82 7.72 -9.56
C GLY A 625 7.51 8.04 -8.08
N LYS A 626 8.22 8.99 -7.46
CA LYS A 626 8.06 9.34 -6.03
C LYS A 626 7.53 10.77 -5.83
N LEU A 627 6.92 11.03 -4.67
CA LEU A 627 6.33 12.33 -4.26
C LEU A 627 7.03 12.89 -3.01
N ILE A 628 7.20 14.22 -2.93
CA ILE A 628 7.94 14.90 -1.85
C ILE A 628 7.00 15.24 -0.70
N TYR A 629 6.61 14.23 0.06
CA TYR A 629 5.90 14.37 1.34
C TYR A 629 6.73 13.71 2.42
N LEU A 630 7.10 14.49 3.44
CA LEU A 630 8.13 14.10 4.38
C LEU A 630 7.64 14.25 5.81
N ARG A 631 8.05 13.36 6.71
CA ARG A 631 7.77 13.48 8.15
C ARG A 631 8.66 14.51 8.83
N GLN A 632 9.87 14.66 8.32
CA GLN A 632 10.91 15.53 8.87
C GLN A 632 11.65 16.19 7.72
N TYR A 633 11.93 17.48 7.88
CA TYR A 633 12.68 18.26 6.90
C TYR A 633 13.32 19.46 7.59
N SER A 634 14.59 19.72 7.32
CA SER A 634 15.28 20.86 7.90
C SER A 634 15.24 22.08 6.98
N GLU A 635 14.23 22.91 7.20
CA GLU A 635 14.11 24.23 6.59
C GLU A 635 15.34 25.11 6.85
N THR A 636 15.88 25.09 8.08
CA THR A 636 17.05 25.90 8.47
C THR A 636 18.26 25.62 7.60
N VAL A 637 18.64 24.34 7.46
CA VAL A 637 19.78 23.94 6.63
C VAL A 637 19.54 24.26 5.16
N HIS A 638 18.33 23.99 4.64
CA HIS A 638 18.00 24.27 3.25
C HIS A 638 18.09 25.78 2.96
N ARG A 639 17.42 26.63 3.75
CA ARG A 639 17.47 28.09 3.56
C ARG A 639 18.88 28.64 3.66
N PHE A 640 19.68 28.12 4.60
CA PHE A 640 21.08 28.51 4.73
C PHE A 640 21.89 28.23 3.45
N LEU A 641 21.78 27.02 2.89
CA LEU A 641 22.50 26.65 1.66
C LEU A 641 21.93 27.35 0.43
N ALA A 642 20.61 27.56 0.36
CA ALA A 642 19.95 28.29 -0.72
C ALA A 642 20.41 29.75 -0.78
N ASN A 643 20.56 30.41 0.38
CA ASN A 643 21.10 31.78 0.46
C ASN A 643 22.55 31.86 -0.04
N LEU A 644 23.31 30.77 0.07
CA LEU A 644 24.67 30.65 -0.47
C LEU A 644 24.70 30.17 -1.93
N LYS A 645 23.54 29.99 -2.57
CA LYS A 645 23.40 29.41 -3.92
C LYS A 645 23.97 27.99 -4.05
N HIS A 646 23.91 27.24 -2.96
CA HIS A 646 24.35 25.84 -2.86
C HIS A 646 23.17 24.87 -2.62
N ALA A 647 21.94 25.34 -2.78
CA ALA A 647 20.72 24.55 -2.84
C ALA A 647 19.66 25.33 -3.64
N PRO A 648 18.63 24.67 -4.18
CA PRO A 648 17.51 25.36 -4.84
C PRO A 648 16.80 26.31 -3.87
N LEU A 649 16.07 27.31 -4.39
CA LEU A 649 15.33 28.21 -3.51
C LEU A 649 14.15 27.47 -2.85
N LEU A 650 14.09 27.49 -1.52
CA LEU A 650 12.96 26.96 -0.76
C LEU A 650 11.80 27.98 -0.72
N LEU A 651 10.73 27.67 -1.45
CA LEU A 651 9.55 28.52 -1.58
C LEU A 651 8.61 28.41 -0.37
N ALA A 652 8.33 27.18 0.07
CA ALA A 652 7.43 26.92 1.19
C ALA A 652 7.69 25.58 1.88
N VAL A 653 7.36 25.51 3.16
CA VAL A 653 7.20 24.26 3.92
C VAL A 653 5.87 24.36 4.64
N ASN A 654 4.90 23.54 4.25
CA ASN A 654 3.57 23.52 4.86
C ASN A 654 3.33 22.19 5.56
N ASP A 655 2.75 22.24 6.76
CA ASP A 655 2.20 21.08 7.43
C ASP A 655 0.91 20.66 6.73
N VAL A 656 0.85 19.42 6.26
CA VAL A 656 -0.23 18.89 5.39
C VAL A 656 -1.05 17.79 6.06
N GLY A 657 -1.17 17.89 7.38
CA GLY A 657 -1.94 16.98 8.21
C GLY A 657 -1.30 15.60 8.39
N GLY A 658 -1.72 14.91 9.44
CA GLY A 658 -1.25 13.58 9.78
C GLY A 658 0.24 13.45 10.06
N GLY A 659 0.90 14.56 10.42
CA GLY A 659 2.34 14.68 10.68
C GLY A 659 3.22 14.67 9.41
N TRP A 660 2.65 14.95 8.24
CA TRP A 660 3.37 15.13 6.98
C TRP A 660 3.64 16.60 6.70
N LYS A 661 4.71 16.86 5.95
CA LYS A 661 5.09 18.17 5.43
C LYS A 661 5.19 18.11 3.91
N MET A 662 4.63 19.13 3.27
CA MET A 662 4.84 19.42 1.85
C MET A 662 5.95 20.45 1.73
N VAL A 663 6.98 20.12 0.95
CA VAL A 663 8.15 20.98 0.73
C VAL A 663 8.12 21.45 -0.73
N VAL A 664 8.01 22.76 -0.92
CA VAL A 664 7.95 23.39 -2.24
C VAL A 664 9.22 24.21 -2.46
N MET A 665 9.94 23.92 -3.54
CA MET A 665 11.20 24.58 -3.89
C MET A 665 11.31 24.74 -5.41
N GLU A 666 12.25 25.57 -5.86
CA GLU A 666 12.57 25.67 -7.28
C GLU A 666 13.11 24.35 -7.84
N TYR A 667 12.77 24.08 -9.10
CA TYR A 667 13.34 22.95 -9.82
C TYR A 667 14.80 23.24 -10.20
N SER A 668 15.72 22.37 -9.79
CA SER A 668 17.12 22.49 -10.19
C SER A 668 17.35 21.86 -11.57
N GLN A 669 17.90 22.62 -12.50
CA GLN A 669 18.30 22.12 -13.82
C GLN A 669 19.63 21.33 -13.80
N TYR A 670 20.25 21.18 -12.62
CA TYR A 670 21.54 20.52 -12.45
C TYR A 670 21.38 19.00 -12.53
N THR A 671 22.47 18.30 -12.84
CA THR A 671 22.47 16.84 -13.00
C THR A 671 23.10 16.17 -11.78
N ARG A 672 22.56 15.04 -11.31
CA ARG A 672 23.14 14.27 -10.20
C ARG A 672 24.57 13.81 -10.48
N LEU A 673 25.39 13.82 -9.43
CA LEU A 673 26.80 13.43 -9.50
C LEU A 673 27.02 11.98 -9.94
N ASP A 674 26.11 11.05 -9.64
CA ASP A 674 26.16 9.64 -10.05
C ASP A 674 25.62 9.39 -11.46
N SER A 675 25.09 10.43 -12.13
CA SER A 675 24.56 10.30 -13.48
C SER A 675 25.68 10.02 -14.47
N SER A 676 25.50 8.99 -15.31
CA SER A 676 26.37 8.71 -16.46
C SER A 676 26.44 9.86 -17.47
N ALA A 677 25.51 10.82 -17.39
CA ALA A 677 25.51 12.02 -18.21
C ALA A 677 26.59 13.04 -17.82
N LEU A 678 27.16 12.94 -16.61
CA LEU A 678 28.32 13.71 -16.21
C LEU A 678 29.59 12.96 -16.61
N ARG A 679 30.23 13.38 -17.70
CA ARG A 679 31.53 12.86 -18.11
C ARG A 679 32.62 13.48 -17.23
N LEU A 680 32.84 12.93 -16.05
CA LEU A 680 33.80 13.46 -15.07
C LEU A 680 35.20 12.86 -15.29
N ASN A 681 36.19 13.73 -15.48
CA ASN A 681 37.60 13.36 -15.39
C ASN A 681 38.11 13.47 -13.93
N ASP A 682 39.33 13.00 -13.67
CA ASP A 682 39.90 13.01 -12.32
C ASP A 682 40.09 14.41 -11.74
N GLU A 683 40.32 15.42 -12.58
CA GLU A 683 40.45 16.81 -12.15
C GLU A 683 39.09 17.38 -11.69
N SER A 684 38.04 17.21 -12.49
CA SER A 684 36.66 17.57 -12.14
C SER A 684 36.21 16.87 -10.85
N ARG A 685 36.55 15.58 -10.67
CA ARG A 685 36.24 14.85 -9.43
C ARG A 685 36.92 15.47 -8.21
N ARG A 686 38.21 15.82 -8.32
CA ARG A 686 38.95 16.47 -7.23
C ARG A 686 38.35 17.84 -6.90
N THR A 687 38.05 18.64 -7.92
CA THR A 687 37.44 19.96 -7.75
C THR A 687 36.06 19.87 -7.10
N ILE A 688 35.19 18.98 -7.58
CA ILE A 688 33.85 18.76 -6.99
C ILE A 688 34.00 18.33 -5.53
N LYS A 689 34.88 17.37 -5.23
CA LYS A 689 35.13 16.93 -3.86
C LYS A 689 35.56 18.10 -2.96
N GLN A 690 36.50 18.93 -3.42
CA GLN A 690 36.97 20.10 -2.68
C GLN A 690 35.85 21.13 -2.47
N GLN A 691 35.08 21.46 -3.49
CA GLN A 691 33.99 22.43 -3.37
C GLN A 691 32.87 21.92 -2.45
N VAL A 692 32.49 20.65 -2.54
CA VAL A 692 31.52 20.03 -1.62
C VAL A 692 32.04 20.10 -0.18
N GLN A 693 33.34 19.82 0.04
CA GLN A 693 33.97 19.95 1.34
C GLN A 693 33.90 21.40 1.87
N GLU A 694 34.15 22.41 1.04
CA GLU A 694 34.02 23.82 1.43
C GLU A 694 32.57 24.22 1.74
N ILE A 695 31.60 23.73 0.98
CA ILE A 695 30.16 23.94 1.27
C ILE A 695 29.80 23.33 2.63
N VAL A 696 30.22 22.09 2.89
CA VAL A 696 29.97 21.39 4.16
C VAL A 696 30.69 22.06 5.33
N LYS A 697 31.91 22.60 5.15
CA LYS A 697 32.58 23.40 6.19
C LYS A 697 31.79 24.65 6.57
N LYS A 698 31.21 25.37 5.59
CA LYS A 698 30.33 26.52 5.86
C LYS A 698 29.11 26.11 6.68
N LEU A 699 28.55 24.92 6.39
CA LEU A 699 27.45 24.35 7.16
C LEU A 699 27.88 24.02 8.60
N HIS A 700 29.02 23.36 8.77
CA HIS A 700 29.58 22.98 10.07
C HIS A 700 29.95 24.17 10.93
N ALA A 701 30.33 25.30 10.33
CA ALA A 701 30.60 26.55 11.04
C ALA A 701 29.35 27.15 11.73
N GLN A 702 28.15 26.74 11.31
CA GLN A 702 26.88 27.10 11.94
C GLN A 702 26.38 26.02 12.92
N GLU A 703 27.23 25.07 13.29
CA GLU A 703 26.83 23.88 14.09
C GLU A 703 25.73 23.05 13.43
N LEU A 704 25.65 23.06 12.10
CA LEU A 704 24.71 22.27 11.32
C LEU A 704 25.42 21.09 10.66
N VAL A 705 24.71 19.98 10.47
CA VAL A 705 25.17 18.77 9.75
C VAL A 705 24.14 18.38 8.69
N HIS A 706 24.60 17.75 7.61
CA HIS A 706 23.73 17.24 6.54
C HIS A 706 23.25 15.81 6.82
N GLY A 707 24.17 14.94 7.24
CA GLY A 707 23.93 13.55 7.61
C GLY A 707 23.90 12.55 6.46
N ASP A 708 23.54 12.98 5.25
CA ASP A 708 23.46 12.10 4.07
C ASP A 708 24.20 12.63 2.82
N ILE A 709 25.44 13.09 2.98
CA ILE A 709 26.26 13.48 1.83
C ILE A 709 26.59 12.24 0.99
N ARG A 710 26.21 12.23 -0.29
CA ARG A 710 26.56 11.18 -1.26
C ARG A 710 26.27 11.66 -2.68
N GLN A 711 26.82 10.98 -3.68
CA GLN A 711 26.71 11.39 -5.09
C GLN A 711 25.28 11.71 -5.52
N VAL A 712 24.36 10.86 -5.09
CA VAL A 712 22.93 10.94 -5.41
C VAL A 712 22.25 12.19 -4.82
N ASN A 713 22.83 12.82 -3.78
CA ASN A 713 22.34 14.03 -3.12
C ASN A 713 23.14 15.30 -3.51
N ILE A 714 23.99 15.20 -4.53
CA ILE A 714 24.81 16.30 -5.05
C ILE A 714 24.45 16.51 -6.52
N LEU A 715 24.01 17.73 -6.85
CA LEU A 715 23.69 18.13 -8.22
C LEU A 715 24.75 19.07 -8.74
N VAL A 716 25.18 18.85 -9.97
CA VAL A 716 26.25 19.60 -10.63
C VAL A 716 25.73 20.18 -11.94
N ASP A 717 26.03 21.45 -12.17
CA ASP A 717 25.75 22.08 -13.46
C ASP A 717 26.75 21.63 -14.52
N LYS A 718 26.26 20.86 -15.50
CA LYS A 718 27.02 20.40 -16.66
C LYS A 718 27.73 21.53 -17.38
N LYS A 719 27.10 22.71 -17.50
CA LYS A 719 27.64 23.86 -18.23
C LYS A 719 28.90 24.43 -17.58
N THR A 720 29.11 24.15 -16.31
CA THR A 720 30.23 24.71 -15.51
C THR A 720 31.36 23.73 -15.29
N LEU A 721 31.23 22.47 -15.74
CA LEU A 721 32.25 21.43 -15.56
C LEU A 721 33.59 21.78 -16.21
N ASP A 722 33.58 22.49 -17.33
CA ASP A 722 34.79 22.94 -18.02
C ASP A 722 35.49 24.09 -17.27
N ASN A 723 34.75 24.82 -16.41
CA ASN A 723 35.29 25.85 -15.54
C ASN A 723 35.58 25.30 -14.14
N LEU A 724 36.71 24.60 -14.03
CA LEU A 724 37.18 23.95 -12.80
C LEU A 724 37.43 24.91 -11.62
N LYS A 725 37.33 26.23 -11.79
CA LYS A 725 37.41 27.20 -10.68
C LYS A 725 36.05 27.50 -10.04
N ASN A 726 34.95 27.28 -10.77
CA ASN A 726 33.62 27.67 -10.31
C ASN A 726 32.51 26.73 -10.83
N ILE A 727 32.65 25.44 -10.53
CA ILE A 727 31.57 24.48 -10.78
C ILE A 727 30.38 24.82 -9.87
N LEU A 728 29.19 24.96 -10.43
CA LEU A 728 27.98 25.22 -9.65
C LEU A 728 27.42 23.90 -9.11
N ILE A 729 27.16 23.88 -7.81
CA ILE A 729 26.75 22.68 -7.06
C ILE A 729 25.55 23.02 -6.19
N HIS A 730 24.53 22.17 -6.25
CA HIS A 730 23.46 22.13 -5.27
C HIS A 730 23.55 20.86 -4.41
N LEU A 731 23.48 21.02 -3.10
CA LEU A 731 23.16 19.94 -2.18
C LEU A 731 21.65 19.83 -2.04
N VAL A 732 21.15 18.59 -1.94
CA VAL A 732 19.73 18.27 -1.75
C VAL A 732 19.60 17.15 -0.70
N ASP A 733 18.36 16.81 -0.32
CA ASP A 733 18.04 15.82 0.73
C ASP A 733 18.34 16.24 2.18
N PHE A 734 17.66 17.30 2.63
CA PHE A 734 17.78 17.81 4.01
C PHE A 734 16.90 17.06 5.03
N ASN A 735 16.58 15.79 4.76
CA ASN A 735 15.70 14.98 5.61
C ASN A 735 16.33 14.62 6.96
N TRP A 736 17.65 14.40 6.97
CA TRP A 736 18.41 14.06 8.18
C TRP A 736 19.20 15.25 8.74
N ALA A 737 19.26 16.33 7.95
CA ALA A 737 20.03 17.50 8.29
C ALA A 737 19.45 18.18 9.55
N ARG A 738 20.32 18.60 10.46
CA ARG A 738 19.93 19.30 11.69
C ARG A 738 21.13 19.91 12.38
N GLN A 739 20.90 20.47 13.57
CA GLN A 739 21.97 20.86 14.48
C GLN A 739 22.80 19.65 14.93
N ALA A 740 24.12 19.79 14.88
CA ALA A 740 25.09 18.82 15.37
C ALA A 740 24.83 18.51 16.86
N GLY A 741 24.95 17.24 17.25
CA GLY A 741 24.66 16.80 18.62
C GLY A 741 23.17 16.58 18.93
N ILE A 742 22.26 16.96 18.03
CA ILE A 742 20.81 16.70 18.13
C ILE A 742 20.34 15.81 16.97
N ALA A 743 20.87 16.03 15.76
CA ALA A 743 20.58 15.23 14.58
C ALA A 743 20.80 13.73 14.86
N LYS A 744 19.85 12.87 14.46
CA LYS A 744 19.93 11.41 14.63
C LYS A 744 19.65 10.69 13.33
N TYR A 745 20.37 9.61 13.08
CA TYR A 745 20.07 8.71 11.98
C TYR A 745 18.75 7.95 12.21
N PRO A 746 17.99 7.64 11.14
CA PRO A 746 16.81 6.79 11.27
C PRO A 746 17.21 5.40 11.79
N LEU A 747 16.31 4.73 12.52
CA LEU A 747 16.57 3.42 13.12
C LEU A 747 16.99 2.36 12.08
N ARG A 748 16.54 2.50 10.83
CA ARG A 748 16.85 1.60 9.71
C ARG A 748 17.76 2.26 8.67
N ILE A 749 18.85 2.87 9.12
CA ILE A 749 19.87 3.38 8.19
C ILE A 749 20.55 2.24 7.44
N ASN A 750 20.69 2.38 6.13
CA ASN A 750 21.41 1.42 5.31
C ASN A 750 22.92 1.58 5.49
N THR A 751 23.54 0.58 6.12
CA THR A 751 24.99 0.44 6.30
C THR A 751 25.59 -0.71 5.48
N ARG A 752 24.78 -1.41 4.68
CA ARG A 752 25.19 -2.58 3.90
C ARG A 752 25.60 -2.22 2.47
N SER A 753 24.71 -1.57 1.73
CA SER A 753 24.99 -1.22 0.32
C SER A 753 25.51 0.21 0.14
N ILE A 754 25.49 1.02 1.21
CA ILE A 754 26.09 2.35 1.24
C ILE A 754 27.21 2.33 2.26
N ARG A 755 28.43 2.62 1.80
CA ARG A 755 29.59 2.78 2.67
C ARG A 755 29.36 3.97 3.60
N ARG A 756 29.47 3.73 4.91
CA ARG A 756 29.32 4.73 5.97
C ARG A 756 30.46 4.59 6.99
N PRO A 757 30.73 5.62 7.82
CA PRO A 757 31.66 5.50 8.94
C PRO A 757 31.27 4.35 9.88
N SER A 758 32.24 3.70 10.50
CA SER A 758 32.05 2.46 11.26
C SER A 758 31.20 2.62 12.53
N ASP A 759 31.11 3.84 13.07
CA ASP A 759 30.32 4.20 14.24
C ASP A 759 28.87 4.58 13.90
N VAL A 760 28.50 4.65 12.62
CA VAL A 760 27.13 4.95 12.20
C VAL A 760 26.21 3.75 12.38
N ALA A 761 25.20 3.90 13.23
CA ALA A 761 24.13 2.94 13.42
C ALA A 761 22.76 3.64 13.57
N GLY A 762 21.67 2.87 13.49
CA GLY A 762 20.32 3.42 13.62
C GLY A 762 20.11 4.12 14.96
N GLY A 763 19.57 5.34 14.94
CA GLY A 763 19.31 6.14 16.15
C GLY A 763 20.53 6.86 16.74
N THR A 764 21.73 6.63 16.20
CA THR A 764 22.95 7.35 16.63
C THR A 764 22.94 8.81 16.19
N LEU A 765 23.71 9.65 16.89
CA LEU A 765 23.84 11.07 16.56
C LEU A 765 24.63 11.25 15.26
N ILE A 766 24.17 12.18 14.41
CA ILE A 766 24.89 12.61 13.23
C ILE A 766 25.94 13.65 13.66
N THR A 767 27.19 13.39 13.29
CA THR A 767 28.34 14.22 13.64
C THR A 767 28.93 14.91 12.42
N LYS A 768 29.68 16.00 12.63
CA LYS A 768 30.44 16.68 11.57
C LYS A 768 31.44 15.75 10.88
N SER A 769 32.07 14.85 11.65
CA SER A 769 32.99 13.83 11.11
C SER A 769 32.29 12.86 10.16
N HIS A 770 31.00 12.56 10.37
CA HIS A 770 30.25 11.70 9.46
C HIS A 770 30.11 12.34 8.07
N ASP A 771 29.76 13.62 7.99
CA ASP A 771 29.67 14.34 6.70
C ASP A 771 31.02 14.35 5.96
N LEU A 772 32.13 14.61 6.67
CA LEU A 772 33.47 14.65 6.07
C LEU A 772 33.91 13.27 5.55
N ALA A 773 33.66 12.21 6.31
CA ALA A 773 33.97 10.85 5.88
C ALA A 773 33.13 10.44 4.67
N MET A 774 31.86 10.85 4.62
CA MET A 774 31.02 10.62 3.45
C MET A 774 31.51 11.36 2.19
N ILE A 775 32.05 12.58 2.35
CA ILE A 775 32.75 13.30 1.26
C ILE A 775 33.96 12.50 0.78
N ASP A 776 34.70 11.90 1.71
CA ASP A 776 35.82 11.05 1.35
C ASP A 776 35.40 9.88 0.50
N PHE A 777 34.24 9.26 0.77
CA PHE A 777 33.72 8.12 0.02
C PHE A 777 33.11 8.46 -1.34
N LEU A 778 32.96 9.74 -1.72
CA LEU A 778 32.21 10.16 -2.93
C LEU A 778 32.67 9.51 -4.23
N PHE A 779 33.95 9.19 -4.40
CA PHE A 779 34.48 8.62 -5.65
C PHE A 779 35.25 7.31 -5.44
N TYR A 780 35.14 6.70 -4.26
CA TYR A 780 35.68 5.36 -4.04
C TYR A 780 34.59 4.34 -4.32
N SER A 781 34.89 3.35 -5.16
CA SER A 781 34.03 2.19 -5.35
C SER A 781 33.85 1.47 -4.02
N VAL A 782 32.61 1.09 -3.70
CA VAL A 782 32.25 0.21 -2.58
C VAL A 782 32.84 -1.17 -2.83
#